data_AF-A0A136KR63-F1
#
_entry.id   AF-A0A136KR63-F1
#
_cell.length_a   1.000
_cell.length_b   1.000
_cell.length_c   1.000
_cell.angle_alpha   90.00
_cell.angle_beta   90.00
_cell.angle_gamma   90.00
#
_symmetry.space_group_name_H-M   'P 1'
#
loop_
_entity.id
_entity.type
_entity.pdbx_description
1 polymer ?
#
loop_
_entity_poly.entity_id
_entity_poly.type
_entity_poly.pdbx_seq_one_letter_code
_entity_poly.pdbx_strand_id
1 'polypeptide(L)'
;MSNQTLPTASSKSQVLTNRLVRTIILTVCIPVLLLAGLLYFRARLLLIEANAPTLSTQLTELNFFTILIVCGIVGILFALLTWSLRGVFEPLQIVANSARRFADGDWNQRIQYEKDDEVGVIADSFNRMANQLGEVYQSLEKKVDERARQIRTAAEVAQNVTTSLNLDEMLSKTTELLVQEFGFYQASIFLIDRGGKYADFRSGYGPASKELHNLHYRIEVGSASIIGWVAANNQVRIASNVSNDPLHLENKLLPETKSEATVPISLGNLVLGVLDVQSKQTGEFSPDTVVMLQTLASQIAAGIQTSGLIEASQINFQEVERLYRSSRLIAEATEEEEILNVGGQILKDAPYPVVVFKFDQDMLRILSSADTTRNLVDLEGLPNPIRVNPLEINNYLLRGIANSTLLDSNTPKVFKELMHNLDLMSAAYLPVRKNNMLVAIMMIGSRQHTLSNSSIQPYINLADLMSIALERSEAVKETSKHLQEVESLASINELISSASDMQVFYHDLLEKIKQIIGDYALTVALYDEKTSSINIPFSYENGEIISIDSFPLGEGLTSILIRTRQPLMIVEDTERKLAELGAKITGQPAKSWMGAPLLVHNNPIGAIIIQDVEHEKAFDADDLKFFTTIAGQVANVIHNASILDESNRHALQLETVAEIGRDISGSLDLDELLIKSVGLIRERFNFYHASIFLLDLPKEFAVIREATGEAGAQLKRAGHKIGVGSKSIVGFVTGKGESLVVNDTSKDATYYANPLLPDTKAEAAIPLKVGDRILGALDVQSTKPYSFSEDNLRSLQILADQLAVAVANTELFAETQEHLSQHRLLHHITSTAASGLTLEEALESAVKGLQVTLGGDRVIILLVNREKKMLEVQASVGYANDTTEMNIEIGKGVTGWVAAHKRPLRIRDVNEDPRYIKFSPNTRSELAVPLIYRNDVLGVINVESEQPDAYTENDEEMLGTLGGNLAAIIANARLLEQIRAQSDRERLIHDVTNKIRRSTDIQSILMTTASEITRVTGANFTKIEVKPMSNDEAKEAS
;
A
#
# COMPACT_ATOMS: atom_id res chain seq x y z
N MET A 1 5.29 -19.41 20.52
CA MET A 1 6.32 -18.48 19.98
C MET A 1 5.58 -17.61 18.97
N SER A 2 5.51 -16.28 19.00
CA SER A 2 6.40 -15.23 19.53
C SER A 2 5.57 -14.07 20.12
N ASN A 3 5.94 -13.60 21.31
CA ASN A 3 5.49 -12.33 21.87
C ASN A 3 6.15 -11.16 21.11
N GLN A 4 5.35 -10.28 20.52
CA GLN A 4 5.77 -8.90 20.24
C GLN A 4 4.94 -7.96 21.10
N THR A 5 5.57 -7.46 22.16
CA THR A 5 5.08 -6.40 23.02
C THR A 5 5.13 -5.06 22.27
N LEU A 6 3.95 -4.53 21.91
CA LEU A 6 3.80 -3.14 21.50
C LEU A 6 4.17 -2.21 22.68
N PRO A 7 4.97 -1.16 22.47
CA PRO A 7 5.41 -0.29 23.56
C PRO A 7 4.24 0.52 24.12
N THR A 8 4.16 0.59 25.45
CA THR A 8 3.12 1.28 26.21
C THR A 8 3.09 2.79 25.90
N ALA A 9 1.88 3.32 25.73
CA ALA A 9 1.60 4.71 25.37
C ALA A 9 2.14 5.76 26.38
N SER A 10 2.56 5.34 27.58
CA SER A 10 3.20 6.23 28.56
C SER A 10 4.53 6.79 28.06
N SER A 11 5.30 6.02 27.28
CA SER A 11 6.60 6.47 26.78
C SER A 11 6.48 7.58 25.73
N LYS A 12 5.49 7.50 24.83
CA LYS A 12 5.27 8.52 23.78
C LYS A 12 4.79 9.85 24.35
N SER A 13 3.98 9.82 25.41
CA SER A 13 3.50 11.01 26.12
C SER A 13 4.66 11.77 26.79
N GLN A 14 5.51 11.06 27.55
CA GLN A 14 6.69 11.63 28.21
C GLN A 14 7.69 12.25 27.21
N VAL A 15 7.83 11.64 26.03
CA VAL A 15 8.67 12.17 24.95
C VAL A 15 8.09 13.48 24.39
N LEU A 16 6.76 13.59 24.27
CA LEU A 16 6.11 14.82 23.81
C LEU A 16 6.26 15.97 24.81
N THR A 17 6.07 15.70 26.11
CA THR A 17 6.24 16.71 27.16
C THR A 17 7.69 17.20 27.22
N ASN A 18 8.66 16.29 27.13
CA ASN A 18 10.07 16.63 27.10
C ASN A 18 10.46 17.44 25.86
N ARG A 19 9.86 17.14 24.69
CA ARG A 19 10.07 17.93 23.46
C ARG A 19 9.53 19.35 23.60
N LEU A 20 8.31 19.50 24.11
CA LEU A 20 7.66 20.82 24.26
C LEU A 20 8.43 21.73 25.24
N VAL A 21 8.86 21.16 26.37
CA VAL A 21 9.71 21.87 27.35
C VAL A 21 11.03 22.29 26.73
N ARG A 22 11.68 21.40 25.96
CA ARG A 22 12.96 21.69 25.31
C ARG A 22 12.83 22.78 24.23
N THR A 23 11.74 22.77 23.48
CA THR A 23 11.44 23.80 22.47
C THR A 23 11.24 25.16 23.13
N ILE A 24 10.47 25.26 24.21
CA ILE A 24 10.24 26.53 24.93
C ILE A 24 11.56 27.09 25.51
N ILE A 25 12.44 26.24 26.04
CA ILE A 25 13.77 26.65 26.52
C ILE A 25 14.58 27.28 25.38
N LEU A 26 14.62 26.61 24.22
CA LEU A 26 15.39 27.08 23.06
C LEU A 26 14.83 28.37 22.45
N THR A 27 13.51 28.53 22.40
CA THR A 27 12.88 29.65 21.69
C THR A 27 12.60 30.87 22.55
N VAL A 28 12.50 30.75 23.87
CA VAL A 28 12.12 31.89 24.74
C VAL A 28 13.25 32.28 25.70
N CYS A 29 13.90 31.32 26.35
CA CYS A 29 14.89 31.64 27.39
C CYS A 29 16.23 32.12 26.78
N ILE A 30 16.70 31.49 25.71
CA ILE A 30 17.98 31.85 25.06
C ILE A 30 17.94 33.25 24.44
N PRO A 31 16.89 33.66 23.69
CA PRO A 31 16.85 35.01 23.12
C PRO A 31 16.77 36.10 24.19
N VAL A 32 16.03 35.87 25.28
CA VAL A 32 15.92 36.85 26.39
C VAL A 32 17.27 37.02 27.11
N LEU A 33 18.02 35.93 27.33
CA LEU A 33 19.38 35.99 27.90
C LEU A 33 20.37 36.70 26.97
N LEU A 34 20.29 36.45 25.66
CA LEU A 34 21.11 37.16 24.66
C LEU A 34 20.78 38.65 24.60
N LEU A 35 19.50 39.02 24.66
CA LEU A 35 19.06 40.42 24.63
C LEU A 35 19.49 41.17 25.90
N ALA A 36 19.41 40.53 27.07
CA ALA A 36 19.91 41.07 28.33
C ALA A 36 21.44 41.26 28.30
N GLY A 37 22.19 40.32 27.73
CA GLY A 37 23.64 40.43 27.53
C GLY A 37 24.03 41.58 26.60
N LEU A 38 23.30 41.77 25.51
CA LEU A 38 23.48 42.90 24.57
C LEU A 38 23.19 44.25 25.23
N LEU A 39 22.13 44.35 26.02
CA LEU A 39 21.80 45.57 26.78
C LEU A 39 22.87 45.89 27.84
N TYR A 40 23.40 44.87 28.53
CA TYR A 40 24.50 45.01 29.47
C TYR A 40 25.77 45.56 28.79
N PHE A 41 26.15 44.98 27.65
CA PHE A 41 27.33 45.42 26.90
C PHE A 41 27.19 46.88 26.44
N ARG A 42 26.00 47.25 25.94
CA ARG A 42 25.70 48.60 25.47
C ARG A 42 25.70 49.64 26.60
N ALA A 43 25.14 49.30 27.77
CA ALA A 43 25.16 50.17 28.94
C ALA A 43 26.57 50.39 29.48
N ARG A 44 27.41 49.35 29.49
CA ARG A 44 28.81 49.43 29.92
C ARG A 44 29.65 50.30 28.97
N LEU A 45 29.39 50.22 27.66
CA LEU A 45 30.06 51.06 26.66
C LEU A 45 29.76 52.55 26.90
N LEU A 46 28.48 52.90 27.11
CA LEU A 46 28.03 54.27 27.38
C LEU A 46 28.61 54.87 28.67
N LEU A 47 28.94 54.04 29.66
CA LEU A 47 29.53 54.48 30.92
C LEU A 47 31.04 54.70 30.85
N ILE A 48 31.74 53.94 29.99
CA ILE A 48 33.17 54.14 29.71
C ILE A 48 33.36 55.48 28.97
N GLU A 49 32.44 55.86 28.08
CA GLU A 49 32.46 57.15 27.39
C GLU A 49 32.19 58.35 28.31
N ALA A 50 31.51 58.15 29.45
CA ALA A 50 31.10 59.24 30.35
C ALA A 50 32.13 59.65 31.42
N ASN A 51 33.31 58.99 31.49
CA ASN A 51 34.45 59.35 32.35
C ASN A 51 34.12 59.64 33.84
N ALA A 52 33.20 58.87 34.43
CA ALA A 52 32.78 58.99 35.83
C ALA A 52 33.17 57.73 36.64
N PRO A 53 34.37 57.67 37.26
CA PRO A 53 34.85 56.46 37.94
C PRO A 53 34.00 56.05 39.15
N THR A 54 33.33 57.01 39.81
CA THR A 54 32.43 56.78 40.94
C THR A 54 31.07 56.17 40.57
N LEU A 55 30.60 56.30 39.32
CA LEU A 55 29.38 55.62 38.85
C LEU A 55 29.66 54.17 38.40
N SER A 56 30.88 53.86 37.97
CA SER A 56 31.22 52.52 37.44
C SER A 56 31.11 51.41 38.49
N THR A 57 31.48 51.68 39.74
CA THR A 57 31.41 50.73 40.85
C THR A 57 29.97 50.50 41.32
N GLN A 58 29.16 51.56 41.42
CA GLN A 58 27.73 51.43 41.77
C GLN A 58 26.91 50.69 40.69
N LEU A 59 27.24 50.86 39.41
CA LEU A 59 26.61 50.10 38.33
C LEU A 59 27.04 48.63 38.27
N THR A 60 28.24 48.29 38.73
CA THR A 60 28.69 46.88 38.75
C THR A 60 27.91 46.07 39.79
N GLU A 61 27.58 46.66 40.95
CA GLU A 61 26.70 46.04 41.95
C GLU A 61 25.24 46.00 41.50
N LEU A 62 24.73 47.07 40.86
CA LEU A 62 23.36 47.12 40.33
C LEU A 62 23.14 46.10 39.19
N ASN A 63 24.19 45.78 38.44
CA ASN A 63 24.17 44.82 37.31
C ASN A 63 24.16 43.36 37.76
N PHE A 64 24.92 43.00 38.80
CA PHE A 64 24.83 41.64 39.37
C PHE A 64 23.44 41.39 39.97
N PHE A 65 22.88 42.41 40.62
CA PHE A 65 21.53 42.36 41.17
C PHE A 65 20.45 42.22 40.08
N THR A 66 20.58 42.92 38.94
CA THR A 66 19.63 42.77 37.81
C THR A 66 19.75 41.42 37.11
N ILE A 67 20.95 40.87 36.92
CA ILE A 67 21.12 39.52 36.37
C ILE A 67 20.52 38.47 37.31
N LEU A 68 20.72 38.60 38.63
CA LEU A 68 20.08 37.74 39.63
C LEU A 68 18.55 37.85 39.60
N ILE A 69 18.01 39.05 39.42
CA ILE A 69 16.57 39.27 39.28
C ILE A 69 16.05 38.60 38.00
N VAL A 70 16.72 38.76 36.86
CA VAL A 70 16.30 38.14 35.60
C VAL A 70 16.36 36.62 35.70
N CYS A 71 17.45 36.05 36.23
CA CYS A 71 17.56 34.62 36.47
C CYS A 71 16.50 34.12 37.47
N GLY A 72 16.21 34.90 38.51
CA GLY A 72 15.14 34.63 39.47
C GLY A 72 13.76 34.63 38.81
N ILE A 73 13.46 35.62 37.98
CA ILE A 73 12.19 35.72 37.23
C ILE A 73 12.06 34.56 36.25
N VAL A 74 13.11 34.20 35.51
CA VAL A 74 13.11 33.05 34.59
C VAL A 74 12.92 31.74 35.36
N GLY A 75 13.58 31.57 36.50
CA GLY A 75 13.40 30.41 37.38
C GLY A 75 11.98 30.31 37.95
N ILE A 76 11.39 31.42 38.36
CA ILE A 76 10.01 31.50 38.84
C ILE A 76 9.01 31.22 37.72
N LEU A 77 9.22 31.79 36.53
CA LEU A 77 8.41 31.49 35.34
C LEU A 77 8.49 30.01 34.96
N PHE A 78 9.67 29.40 35.05
CA PHE A 78 9.85 27.97 34.80
C PHE A 78 9.12 27.11 35.85
N ALA A 79 9.23 27.45 37.13
CA ALA A 79 8.51 26.79 38.21
C ALA A 79 6.98 26.95 38.05
N LEU A 80 6.49 28.13 37.69
CA LEU A 80 5.08 28.40 37.43
C LEU A 80 4.56 27.63 36.21
N LEU A 81 5.34 27.58 35.13
CA LEU A 81 4.96 26.85 33.91
C LEU A 81 4.88 25.34 34.18
N THR A 82 5.88 24.79 34.87
CA THR A 82 5.88 23.36 35.22
C THR A 82 4.78 23.00 36.21
N TRP A 83 4.49 23.87 37.18
CA TRP A 83 3.36 23.71 38.10
C TRP A 83 2.01 23.77 37.37
N SER A 84 1.85 24.73 36.45
CA SER A 84 0.64 24.87 35.62
C SER A 84 0.40 23.67 34.70
N LEU A 85 1.45 23.18 34.01
CA LEU A 85 1.35 22.03 33.11
C LEU A 85 1.00 20.73 33.86
N ARG A 86 1.59 20.51 35.05
CA ARG A 86 1.21 19.36 35.90
C ARG A 86 -0.23 19.46 36.38
N GLY A 87 -0.69 20.66 36.72
CA GLY A 87 -2.06 20.91 37.18
C GLY A 87 -3.15 20.52 36.17
N VAL A 88 -2.84 20.51 34.87
CA VAL A 88 -3.82 20.18 33.80
C VAL A 88 -3.67 18.76 33.27
N PHE A 89 -2.43 18.26 33.11
CA PHE A 89 -2.19 16.97 32.44
C PHE A 89 -2.50 15.74 33.30
N GLU A 90 -2.17 15.77 34.59
CA GLU A 90 -2.43 14.63 35.49
C GLU A 90 -3.94 14.33 35.62
N PRO A 91 -4.81 15.33 35.86
CA PRO A 91 -6.25 15.11 35.94
C PRO A 91 -6.87 14.52 34.67
N LEU A 92 -6.47 14.99 33.49
CA LEU A 92 -6.99 14.50 32.21
C LEU A 92 -6.64 13.04 31.94
N GLN A 93 -5.47 12.58 32.40
CA GLN A 93 -5.08 11.16 32.27
C GLN A 93 -5.94 10.25 33.17
N ILE A 94 -6.26 10.70 34.38
CA ILE A 94 -7.13 9.96 35.31
C ILE A 94 -8.52 9.78 34.67
N VAL A 95 -9.10 10.86 34.13
CA VAL A 95 -10.39 10.84 33.45
C VAL A 95 -10.37 9.86 32.26
N ALA A 96 -9.36 9.95 31.40
CA ALA A 96 -9.26 9.11 30.20
C ALA A 96 -9.11 7.62 30.54
N ASN A 97 -8.32 7.28 31.55
CA ASN A 97 -8.11 5.89 31.97
C ASN A 97 -9.36 5.30 32.62
N SER A 98 -10.07 6.06 33.46
CA SER A 98 -11.32 5.62 34.08
C SER A 98 -12.42 5.40 33.04
N ALA A 99 -12.53 6.27 32.05
CA ALA A 99 -13.48 6.11 30.95
C ALA A 99 -13.22 4.85 30.12
N ARG A 100 -11.94 4.53 29.85
CA ARG A 100 -11.58 3.30 29.12
C ARG A 100 -11.92 2.04 29.92
N ARG A 101 -11.57 1.99 31.22
CA ARG A 101 -11.91 0.84 32.08
C ARG A 101 -13.41 0.63 32.24
N PHE A 102 -14.19 1.70 32.30
CA PHE A 102 -15.65 1.62 32.33
C PHE A 102 -16.21 1.04 31.02
N ALA A 103 -15.66 1.45 29.86
CA ALA A 103 -16.03 0.88 28.57
C ALA A 103 -15.65 -0.62 28.44
N ASP A 104 -14.56 -1.04 29.08
CA ASP A 104 -14.09 -2.44 29.09
C ASP A 104 -14.87 -3.35 30.06
N GLY A 105 -15.94 -2.85 30.69
CA GLY A 105 -16.89 -3.64 31.48
C GLY A 105 -16.79 -3.50 33.00
N ASP A 106 -15.92 -2.63 33.52
CA ASP A 106 -15.82 -2.33 34.95
C ASP A 106 -16.75 -1.16 35.33
N TRP A 107 -18.06 -1.44 35.38
CA TRP A 107 -19.15 -0.45 35.56
C TRP A 107 -19.14 0.25 36.94
N ASN A 108 -18.32 -0.23 37.88
CA ASN A 108 -18.16 0.37 39.20
C ASN A 108 -17.11 1.50 39.23
N GLN A 109 -16.39 1.73 38.14
CA GLN A 109 -15.40 2.79 38.07
C GLN A 109 -16.04 4.18 38.23
N ARG A 110 -15.46 5.00 39.11
CA ARG A 110 -15.82 6.41 39.32
C ARG A 110 -14.57 7.25 39.31
N ILE A 111 -14.65 8.44 38.72
CA ILE A 111 -13.56 9.39 38.74
C ILE A 111 -13.63 10.17 40.05
N GLN A 112 -12.59 10.06 40.88
CA GLN A 112 -12.44 10.85 42.11
C GLN A 112 -11.60 12.08 41.79
N TYR A 113 -12.25 13.19 41.50
CA TYR A 113 -11.61 14.47 41.23
C TYR A 113 -12.50 15.62 41.72
N GLU A 114 -12.11 16.25 42.83
CA GLU A 114 -12.96 17.18 43.60
C GLU A 114 -12.64 18.67 43.37
N LYS A 115 -11.84 19.00 42.34
CA LYS A 115 -11.57 20.41 42.01
C LYS A 115 -12.69 20.97 41.14
N ASP A 116 -13.11 22.19 41.47
CA ASP A 116 -14.16 22.93 40.77
C ASP A 116 -13.58 23.65 39.53
N ASP A 117 -13.04 22.85 38.59
CA ASP A 117 -12.52 23.30 37.30
C ASP A 117 -13.15 22.50 36.14
N GLU A 118 -12.76 22.79 34.90
CA GLU A 118 -13.33 22.14 33.72
C GLU A 118 -13.11 20.62 33.73
N VAL A 119 -12.04 20.13 34.38
CA VAL A 119 -11.79 18.70 34.51
C VAL A 119 -12.72 18.08 35.56
N GLY A 120 -13.03 18.81 36.63
CA GLY A 120 -14.08 18.48 37.60
C GLY A 120 -15.45 18.31 36.96
N VAL A 121 -15.85 19.25 36.09
CA VAL A 121 -17.12 19.17 35.36
C VAL A 121 -17.20 17.91 34.48
N ILE A 122 -16.09 17.53 33.85
CA ILE A 122 -16.00 16.31 33.03
C ILE A 122 -16.08 15.05 33.91
N ALA A 123 -15.36 15.01 35.04
CA ALA A 123 -15.40 13.90 35.98
C ALA A 123 -16.82 13.68 36.54
N ASP A 124 -17.50 14.75 36.90
CA ASP A 124 -18.88 14.74 37.38
C ASP A 124 -19.86 14.25 36.31
N SER A 125 -19.70 14.72 35.07
CA SER A 125 -20.56 14.32 33.96
C SER A 125 -20.38 12.85 33.61
N PHE A 126 -19.14 12.35 33.68
CA PHE A 126 -18.85 10.93 33.54
C PHE A 126 -19.47 10.10 34.68
N ASN A 127 -19.33 10.52 35.93
CA ASN A 127 -19.91 9.82 37.08
C ASN A 127 -21.46 9.78 37.02
N ARG A 128 -22.10 10.87 36.57
CA ARG A 128 -23.55 10.91 36.34
C ARG A 128 -24.00 9.91 35.27
N MET A 129 -23.31 9.87 34.14
CA MET A 129 -23.56 8.88 33.08
C MET A 129 -23.39 7.45 33.61
N ALA A 130 -22.31 7.21 34.36
CA ALA A 130 -22.01 5.90 34.93
C ALA A 130 -23.09 5.42 35.92
N ASN A 131 -23.65 6.33 36.72
CA ASN A 131 -24.76 6.02 37.63
C ASN A 131 -26.05 5.71 36.86
N GLN A 132 -26.42 6.53 35.86
CA GLN A 132 -27.62 6.29 35.05
C GLN A 132 -27.58 4.95 34.32
N LEU A 133 -26.43 4.59 33.76
CA LEU A 133 -26.27 3.33 33.05
C LEU A 133 -26.34 2.12 34.01
N GLY A 134 -25.80 2.25 35.22
CA GLY A 134 -25.90 1.23 36.27
C GLY A 134 -27.33 1.00 36.78
N GLU A 135 -28.10 2.06 36.97
CA GLU A 135 -29.51 1.98 37.39
C GLU A 135 -30.40 1.32 36.33
N VAL A 136 -30.19 1.65 35.05
CA VAL A 136 -30.92 1.04 33.93
C VAL A 136 -30.66 -0.46 33.87
N TYR A 137 -29.42 -0.90 34.10
CA TYR A 137 -29.08 -2.32 34.06
C TYR A 137 -29.72 -3.11 35.21
N GLN A 138 -29.63 -2.61 36.45
CA GLN A 138 -30.26 -3.23 37.63
C GLN A 138 -31.79 -3.26 37.54
N SER A 139 -32.40 -2.21 36.98
CA SER A 139 -33.83 -2.15 36.70
C SER A 139 -34.27 -3.19 35.65
N LEU A 140 -33.44 -3.44 34.64
CA LEU A 140 -33.73 -4.40 33.58
C LEU A 140 -33.66 -5.82 34.12
N GLU A 141 -32.66 -6.13 34.94
CA GLU A 141 -32.46 -7.43 35.59
C GLU A 141 -33.67 -7.82 36.46
N LYS A 142 -34.16 -6.90 37.30
CA LYS A 142 -35.31 -7.15 38.18
C LYS A 142 -36.63 -7.41 37.42
N LYS A 143 -36.81 -6.74 36.28
CA LYS A 143 -38.00 -6.88 35.42
C LYS A 143 -37.94 -8.13 34.54
N VAL A 144 -36.72 -8.57 34.20
CA VAL A 144 -36.47 -9.85 33.52
C VAL A 144 -36.77 -11.01 34.46
N ASP A 145 -36.41 -10.93 35.74
CA ASP A 145 -36.66 -11.99 36.73
C ASP A 145 -38.14 -12.24 37.05
N GLU A 146 -38.95 -11.19 37.22
CA GLU A 146 -40.40 -11.33 37.45
C GLU A 146 -41.12 -11.95 36.25
N ARG A 147 -40.75 -11.54 35.04
CA ARG A 147 -41.31 -12.07 33.79
C ARG A 147 -40.83 -13.49 33.51
N ALA A 148 -39.57 -13.80 33.86
CA ALA A 148 -39.01 -15.14 33.77
C ALA A 148 -39.69 -16.14 34.71
N ARG A 149 -40.21 -15.70 35.87
CA ARG A 149 -40.93 -16.56 36.82
C ARG A 149 -42.33 -16.93 36.32
N GLN A 150 -43.08 -15.99 35.75
CA GLN A 150 -44.40 -16.26 35.15
C GLN A 150 -44.31 -17.15 33.90
N ILE A 151 -43.27 -16.96 33.07
CA ILE A 151 -42.99 -17.83 31.93
C ILE A 151 -42.56 -19.23 32.39
N ARG A 152 -41.80 -19.35 33.50
CA ARG A 152 -41.35 -20.65 34.04
C ARG A 152 -42.53 -21.54 34.45
N THR A 153 -43.53 -20.99 35.14
CA THR A 153 -44.70 -21.76 35.59
C THR A 153 -45.60 -22.19 34.42
N ALA A 154 -45.84 -21.31 33.44
CA ALA A 154 -46.57 -21.68 32.23
C ALA A 154 -45.80 -22.68 31.34
N ALA A 155 -44.47 -22.57 31.30
CA ALA A 155 -43.59 -23.49 30.61
C ALA A 155 -43.53 -24.86 31.30
N GLU A 156 -43.51 -24.96 32.63
CA GLU A 156 -43.56 -26.25 33.35
C GLU A 156 -44.88 -27.01 33.10
N VAL A 157 -46.02 -26.31 33.01
CA VAL A 157 -47.31 -26.93 32.66
C VAL A 157 -47.31 -27.38 31.19
N ALA A 158 -46.86 -26.53 30.26
CA ALA A 158 -46.78 -26.88 28.85
C ALA A 158 -45.80 -28.04 28.59
N GLN A 159 -44.64 -28.04 29.26
CA GLN A 159 -43.58 -29.03 29.07
C GLN A 159 -44.00 -30.40 29.60
N ASN A 160 -44.64 -30.48 30.77
CA ASN A 160 -45.18 -31.74 31.32
C ASN A 160 -46.33 -32.32 30.48
N VAL A 161 -47.13 -31.48 29.82
CA VAL A 161 -48.22 -31.90 28.91
C VAL A 161 -47.66 -32.54 27.64
N THR A 162 -46.62 -31.98 27.02
CA THR A 162 -46.00 -32.55 25.81
C THR A 162 -45.14 -33.79 26.02
N THR A 163 -44.68 -34.08 27.25
CA THR A 163 -43.79 -35.23 27.52
C THR A 163 -44.50 -36.50 27.97
N SER A 164 -45.79 -36.43 28.32
CA SER A 164 -46.55 -37.62 28.73
C SER A 164 -47.05 -38.38 27.51
N LEU A 165 -46.62 -39.63 27.36
CA LEU A 165 -47.07 -40.52 26.29
C LEU A 165 -48.48 -41.09 26.54
N ASN A 166 -49.03 -40.88 27.74
CA ASN A 166 -50.34 -41.35 28.13
C ASN A 166 -51.33 -40.19 28.23
N LEU A 167 -52.30 -40.17 27.33
CA LEU A 167 -53.30 -39.12 27.24
C LEU A 167 -54.09 -38.94 28.55
N ASP A 168 -54.44 -40.01 29.24
CA ASP A 168 -55.26 -39.92 30.45
C ASP A 168 -54.49 -39.31 31.63
N GLU A 169 -53.19 -39.63 31.75
CA GLU A 169 -52.30 -39.05 32.76
C GLU A 169 -52.08 -37.55 32.52
N MET A 170 -51.89 -37.16 31.26
CA MET A 170 -51.72 -35.77 30.83
C MET A 170 -52.94 -34.91 31.22
N LEU A 171 -54.15 -35.39 30.90
CA LEU A 171 -55.39 -34.65 31.19
C LEU A 171 -55.63 -34.54 32.70
N SER A 172 -55.40 -35.62 33.46
CA SER A 172 -55.50 -35.61 34.92
C SER A 172 -54.58 -34.60 35.57
N LYS A 173 -53.29 -34.62 35.21
CA LYS A 173 -52.31 -33.73 35.83
C LYS A 173 -52.59 -32.26 35.54
N THR A 174 -53.09 -31.96 34.33
CA THR A 174 -53.45 -30.59 33.94
C THR A 174 -54.56 -30.02 34.80
N THR A 175 -55.64 -30.78 35.02
CA THR A 175 -56.75 -30.34 35.88
C THR A 175 -56.33 -30.18 37.35
N GLU A 176 -55.45 -31.05 37.85
CA GLU A 176 -54.88 -30.96 39.20
C GLU A 176 -54.10 -29.66 39.41
N LEU A 177 -53.19 -29.32 38.49
CA LEU A 177 -52.36 -28.12 38.57
C LEU A 177 -53.20 -26.85 38.54
N LEU A 178 -54.25 -26.81 37.70
CA LEU A 178 -55.14 -25.65 37.63
C LEU A 178 -55.83 -25.36 38.96
N VAL A 179 -56.20 -26.38 39.72
CA VAL A 179 -56.82 -26.19 41.03
C VAL A 179 -55.80 -25.92 42.13
N GLN A 180 -54.70 -26.69 42.18
CA GLN A 180 -53.73 -26.60 43.27
C GLN A 180 -52.84 -25.35 43.21
N GLU A 181 -52.33 -24.99 42.03
CA GLU A 181 -51.37 -23.89 41.88
C GLU A 181 -52.06 -22.54 41.65
N PHE A 182 -53.19 -22.54 40.95
CA PHE A 182 -53.94 -21.32 40.63
C PHE A 182 -55.15 -21.09 41.53
N GLY A 183 -55.44 -22.02 42.45
CA GLY A 183 -56.44 -21.84 43.50
C GLY A 183 -57.90 -21.88 43.02
N PHE A 184 -58.18 -22.41 41.83
CA PHE A 184 -59.54 -22.51 41.31
C PHE A 184 -60.39 -23.52 42.08
N TYR A 185 -61.72 -23.34 42.04
CA TYR A 185 -62.64 -24.19 42.79
C TYR A 185 -62.79 -25.59 42.17
N GLN A 186 -62.87 -25.65 40.85
CA GLN A 186 -63.00 -26.88 40.07
C GLN A 186 -62.41 -26.67 38.68
N ALA A 187 -61.74 -27.68 38.14
CA ALA A 187 -61.36 -27.74 36.73
C ALA A 187 -61.75 -29.10 36.13
N SER A 188 -62.35 -29.10 34.95
CA SER A 188 -62.88 -30.29 34.28
C SER A 188 -62.60 -30.26 32.78
N ILE A 189 -62.25 -31.40 32.19
CA ILE A 189 -62.04 -31.58 30.75
C ILE A 189 -63.06 -32.59 30.22
N PHE A 190 -63.75 -32.19 29.15
CA PHE A 190 -64.67 -33.03 28.40
C PHE A 190 -64.13 -33.22 26.98
N LEU A 191 -64.20 -34.44 26.45
CA LEU A 191 -63.80 -34.75 25.07
C LEU A 191 -65.04 -35.06 24.23
N ILE A 192 -65.02 -34.63 22.98
CA ILE A 192 -66.12 -34.87 22.04
C ILE A 192 -66.02 -36.30 21.48
N ASP A 193 -67.15 -37.01 21.47
CA ASP A 193 -67.21 -38.35 20.88
C ASP A 193 -66.97 -38.35 19.36
N ARG A 194 -66.65 -39.51 18.77
CA ARG A 194 -66.40 -39.62 17.32
C ARG A 194 -67.60 -39.20 16.46
N GLY A 195 -68.81 -39.19 17.02
CA GLY A 195 -70.03 -38.75 16.35
C GLY A 195 -70.27 -37.25 16.41
N GLY A 196 -69.48 -36.50 17.19
CA GLY A 196 -69.61 -35.05 17.38
C GLY A 196 -70.83 -34.64 18.21
N LYS A 197 -71.55 -35.59 18.82
CA LYS A 197 -72.88 -35.34 19.40
C LYS A 197 -72.82 -35.03 20.88
N TYR A 198 -71.90 -35.64 21.60
CA TYR A 198 -71.78 -35.47 23.06
C TYR A 198 -70.34 -35.12 23.45
N ALA A 199 -70.22 -34.28 24.47
CA ALA A 199 -69.00 -34.01 25.20
C ALA A 199 -69.02 -34.86 26.48
N ASP A 200 -68.18 -35.89 26.51
CA ASP A 200 -68.10 -36.86 27.61
C ASP A 200 -67.00 -36.43 28.60
N PHE A 201 -67.29 -36.47 29.91
CA PHE A 201 -66.32 -36.12 30.94
C PHE A 201 -65.12 -37.07 30.89
N ARG A 202 -63.93 -36.51 30.71
CA ARG A 202 -62.69 -37.31 30.62
C ARG A 202 -61.83 -37.19 31.86
N SER A 203 -61.69 -35.99 32.40
CA SER A 203 -60.82 -35.75 33.56
C SER A 203 -61.25 -34.51 34.33
N GLY A 204 -60.93 -34.45 35.62
CA GLY A 204 -61.23 -33.26 36.44
C GLY A 204 -60.61 -33.34 37.82
N TYR A 205 -60.40 -32.17 38.42
CA TYR A 205 -59.90 -32.01 39.78
C TYR A 205 -60.72 -30.96 40.53
N GLY A 206 -60.99 -31.23 41.80
CA GLY A 206 -61.90 -30.45 42.64
C GLY A 206 -63.08 -31.27 43.20
N PRO A 207 -63.97 -30.64 43.99
CA PRO A 207 -64.95 -31.33 44.83
C PRO A 207 -65.91 -32.26 44.09
N ALA A 208 -66.28 -31.94 42.85
CA ALA A 208 -67.27 -32.71 42.09
C ALA A 208 -66.66 -33.82 41.20
N SER A 209 -65.33 -33.85 41.06
CA SER A 209 -64.66 -34.65 40.02
C SER A 209 -64.88 -36.15 40.13
N LYS A 210 -64.84 -36.70 41.35
CA LYS A 210 -65.05 -38.14 41.60
C LYS A 210 -66.47 -38.58 41.25
N GLU A 211 -67.46 -37.75 41.55
CA GLU A 211 -68.87 -38.06 41.31
C GLU A 211 -69.21 -37.92 39.81
N LEU A 212 -68.67 -36.89 39.14
CA LEU A 212 -68.78 -36.71 37.69
C LEU A 212 -68.18 -37.89 36.91
N HIS A 213 -67.03 -38.42 37.35
CA HIS A 213 -66.42 -39.60 36.74
C HIS A 213 -67.29 -40.85 36.91
N ASN A 214 -67.73 -41.14 38.13
CA ASN A 214 -68.53 -42.35 38.42
C ASN A 214 -69.87 -42.36 37.67
N LEU A 215 -70.49 -41.19 37.49
CA LEU A 215 -71.74 -41.03 36.75
C LEU A 215 -71.58 -41.04 35.23
N HIS A 216 -70.34 -41.15 34.70
CA HIS A 216 -70.03 -41.04 33.27
C HIS A 216 -70.68 -39.81 32.65
N TYR A 217 -70.51 -38.67 33.33
CA TYR A 217 -71.25 -37.47 33.03
C TYR A 217 -71.00 -36.99 31.60
N ARG A 218 -72.08 -36.66 30.88
CA ARG A 218 -72.01 -36.25 29.48
C ARG A 218 -72.98 -35.12 29.18
N ILE A 219 -72.57 -34.24 28.29
CA ILE A 219 -73.34 -33.06 27.89
C ILE A 219 -73.53 -33.10 26.37
N GLU A 220 -74.75 -32.81 25.90
CA GLU A 220 -75.00 -32.73 24.46
C GLU A 220 -74.36 -31.45 23.88
N VAL A 221 -73.63 -31.61 22.78
CA VAL A 221 -72.98 -30.50 22.07
C VAL A 221 -74.07 -29.59 21.51
N GLY A 222 -74.00 -28.28 21.80
CA GLY A 222 -75.01 -27.30 21.42
C GLY A 222 -76.20 -27.18 22.37
N SER A 223 -76.22 -27.90 23.50
CA SER A 223 -77.22 -27.73 24.55
C SER A 223 -77.18 -26.35 25.22
N ALA A 224 -78.23 -25.98 25.95
CA ALA A 224 -78.31 -24.76 26.77
C ALA A 224 -77.46 -24.88 28.05
N SER A 225 -76.17 -25.13 27.87
CA SER A 225 -75.12 -25.22 28.88
C SER A 225 -73.90 -24.43 28.41
N ILE A 226 -73.12 -23.83 29.31
CA ILE A 226 -71.89 -23.13 28.93
C ILE A 226 -70.94 -24.10 28.18
N ILE A 227 -70.75 -25.31 28.71
CA ILE A 227 -69.90 -26.36 28.12
C ILE A 227 -70.39 -26.79 26.73
N GLY A 228 -71.70 -27.09 26.58
CA GLY A 228 -72.29 -27.51 25.30
C GLY A 228 -72.27 -26.40 24.25
N TRP A 229 -72.47 -25.14 24.66
CA TRP A 229 -72.39 -23.99 23.76
C TRP A 229 -70.96 -23.75 23.28
N VAL A 230 -69.97 -23.77 24.18
CA VAL A 230 -68.55 -23.61 23.80
C VAL A 230 -68.10 -24.73 22.87
N ALA A 231 -68.52 -25.97 23.12
CA ALA A 231 -68.20 -27.11 22.27
C ALA A 231 -68.76 -26.96 20.83
N ALA A 232 -69.95 -26.38 20.66
CA ALA A 232 -70.58 -26.19 19.36
C ALA A 232 -70.05 -24.98 18.58
N ASN A 233 -69.64 -23.91 19.29
CA ASN A 233 -69.30 -22.63 18.67
C ASN A 233 -67.78 -22.38 18.57
N ASN A 234 -66.94 -23.22 19.19
CA ASN A 234 -65.48 -23.04 19.25
C ASN A 234 -65.06 -21.63 19.73
N GLN A 235 -65.81 -21.08 20.69
CA GLN A 235 -65.58 -19.75 21.24
C GLN A 235 -65.55 -19.81 22.76
N VAL A 236 -64.61 -19.09 23.36
CA VAL A 236 -64.51 -18.97 24.82
C VAL A 236 -65.74 -18.26 25.38
N ARG A 237 -66.25 -18.76 26.49
CA ARG A 237 -67.31 -18.10 27.26
C ARG A 237 -66.88 -17.94 28.72
N ILE A 238 -67.08 -16.74 29.25
CA ILE A 238 -66.78 -16.42 30.64
C ILE A 238 -68.03 -15.84 31.28
N ALA A 239 -68.53 -16.52 32.28
CA ALA A 239 -69.54 -16.02 33.18
C ALA A 239 -68.84 -15.40 34.39
N SER A 240 -68.58 -14.09 34.35
CA SER A 240 -67.99 -13.36 35.49
C SER A 240 -68.88 -13.41 36.74
N ASN A 241 -70.19 -13.58 36.55
CA ASN A 241 -71.12 -13.98 37.60
C ASN A 241 -72.14 -14.97 37.02
N VAL A 242 -72.09 -16.22 37.48
CA VAL A 242 -72.90 -17.31 36.91
C VAL A 242 -74.40 -17.12 37.11
N SER A 243 -74.83 -16.41 38.16
CA SER A 243 -76.26 -16.12 38.39
C SER A 243 -76.88 -15.21 37.32
N ASN A 244 -76.06 -14.53 36.53
CA ASN A 244 -76.49 -13.63 35.47
C ASN A 244 -76.27 -14.21 34.06
N ASP A 245 -75.67 -15.40 33.92
CA ASP A 245 -75.42 -16.00 32.62
C ASP A 245 -76.60 -16.92 32.21
N PRO A 246 -77.28 -16.66 31.08
CA PRO A 246 -78.46 -17.42 30.67
C PRO A 246 -78.15 -18.87 30.24
N LEU A 247 -76.87 -19.22 30.06
CA LEU A 247 -76.43 -20.56 29.69
C LEU A 247 -75.83 -21.34 30.88
N HIS A 248 -75.76 -20.73 32.07
CA HIS A 248 -75.30 -21.45 33.26
C HIS A 248 -76.35 -22.46 33.71
N LEU A 249 -75.95 -23.71 33.85
CA LEU A 249 -76.75 -24.78 34.42
C LEU A 249 -76.33 -24.99 35.87
N GLU A 250 -77.26 -24.83 36.80
CA GLU A 250 -77.00 -25.03 38.22
C GLU A 250 -76.60 -26.49 38.49
N ASN A 251 -75.31 -26.70 38.75
CA ASN A 251 -74.77 -28.01 39.05
C ASN A 251 -74.86 -28.24 40.57
N LYS A 252 -75.72 -29.19 40.98
CA LYS A 252 -75.90 -29.54 42.41
C LYS A 252 -74.62 -30.01 43.10
N LEU A 253 -73.62 -30.46 42.33
CA LEU A 253 -72.32 -30.91 42.83
C LEU A 253 -71.33 -29.75 43.08
N LEU A 254 -71.62 -28.55 42.55
CA LEU A 254 -70.79 -27.35 42.66
C LEU A 254 -71.62 -26.13 43.07
N PRO A 255 -72.27 -26.14 44.24
CA PRO A 255 -73.21 -25.08 44.65
C PRO A 255 -72.54 -23.73 44.96
N GLU A 256 -71.22 -23.71 45.14
CA GLU A 256 -70.47 -22.50 45.49
C GLU A 256 -69.88 -21.76 44.28
N THR A 257 -70.14 -22.23 43.06
CA THR A 257 -69.64 -21.58 41.85
C THR A 257 -70.26 -20.19 41.71
N LYS A 258 -69.41 -19.16 41.62
CA LYS A 258 -69.82 -17.77 41.40
C LYS A 258 -69.32 -17.21 40.08
N SER A 259 -68.22 -17.71 39.54
CA SER A 259 -67.79 -17.44 38.17
C SER A 259 -67.29 -18.71 37.50
N GLU A 260 -67.42 -18.75 36.17
CA GLU A 260 -67.08 -19.91 35.34
C GLU A 260 -66.44 -19.42 34.03
N ALA A 261 -65.34 -20.06 33.64
CA ALA A 261 -64.67 -19.81 32.37
C ALA A 261 -64.48 -21.14 31.65
N THR A 262 -65.06 -21.23 30.47
CA THR A 262 -65.01 -22.44 29.64
C THR A 262 -64.38 -22.09 28.31
N VAL A 263 -63.32 -22.82 27.96
CA VAL A 263 -62.52 -22.61 26.76
C VAL A 263 -62.55 -23.87 25.87
N PRO A 264 -62.57 -23.73 24.53
CA PRO A 264 -62.51 -24.88 23.64
C PRO A 264 -61.10 -25.45 23.58
N ILE A 265 -61.00 -26.77 23.61
CA ILE A 265 -59.80 -27.52 23.25
C ILE A 265 -59.94 -27.83 21.76
N SER A 266 -59.36 -26.98 20.91
CA SER A 266 -59.55 -27.06 19.47
C SER A 266 -58.23 -27.02 18.69
N LEU A 267 -58.26 -27.66 17.53
CA LEU A 267 -57.19 -27.63 16.55
C LEU A 267 -57.72 -26.97 15.27
N GLY A 268 -57.44 -25.67 15.12
CA GLY A 268 -58.08 -24.84 14.09
C GLY A 268 -59.60 -24.76 14.30
N ASN A 269 -60.37 -25.17 13.29
CA ASN A 269 -61.84 -25.15 13.34
C ASN A 269 -62.47 -26.40 13.99
N LEU A 270 -61.67 -27.43 14.29
CA LEU A 270 -62.15 -28.67 14.88
C LEU A 270 -62.07 -28.59 16.41
N VAL A 271 -63.20 -28.70 17.10
CA VAL A 271 -63.25 -28.81 18.56
C VAL A 271 -63.06 -30.28 18.93
N LEU A 272 -62.03 -30.57 19.72
CA LEU A 272 -61.73 -31.91 20.23
C LEU A 272 -62.34 -32.12 21.61
N GLY A 273 -62.54 -31.04 22.36
CA GLY A 273 -63.06 -31.05 23.71
C GLY A 273 -63.23 -29.64 24.26
N VAL A 274 -63.48 -29.54 25.55
CA VAL A 274 -63.67 -28.28 26.28
C VAL A 274 -63.05 -28.40 27.67
N LEU A 275 -62.37 -27.33 28.10
CA LEU A 275 -61.82 -27.16 29.44
C LEU A 275 -62.71 -26.17 30.18
N ASP A 276 -63.29 -26.64 31.28
CA ASP A 276 -64.19 -25.89 32.14
C ASP A 276 -63.54 -25.60 33.49
N VAL A 277 -63.50 -24.34 33.91
CA VAL A 277 -62.89 -23.90 35.17
C VAL A 277 -63.83 -22.99 35.94
N GLN A 278 -64.03 -23.28 37.23
CA GLN A 278 -64.99 -22.60 38.09
C GLN A 278 -64.30 -21.99 39.32
N SER A 279 -64.84 -20.88 39.82
CA SER A 279 -64.35 -20.18 41.01
C SER A 279 -65.48 -19.79 41.96
N LYS A 280 -65.15 -19.72 43.26
CA LYS A 280 -66.05 -19.24 44.33
C LYS A 280 -66.19 -17.71 44.38
N GLN A 281 -65.41 -16.97 43.59
CA GLN A 281 -65.42 -15.51 43.54
C GLN A 281 -66.09 -15.03 42.25
N THR A 282 -66.75 -13.87 42.29
CA THR A 282 -67.27 -13.20 41.08
C THR A 282 -66.14 -12.41 40.41
N GLY A 283 -66.00 -12.53 39.10
CA GLY A 283 -65.01 -11.77 38.31
C GLY A 283 -63.58 -12.29 38.39
N GLU A 284 -63.35 -13.53 38.85
CA GLU A 284 -62.02 -14.13 39.02
C GLU A 284 -61.22 -14.20 37.69
N PHE A 285 -61.90 -14.37 36.57
CA PHE A 285 -61.26 -14.59 35.27
C PHE A 285 -60.96 -13.27 34.55
N SER A 286 -59.77 -12.73 34.81
CA SER A 286 -59.22 -11.59 34.06
C SER A 286 -58.87 -11.96 32.60
N PRO A 287 -58.72 -10.98 31.68
CA PRO A 287 -58.30 -11.26 30.30
C PRO A 287 -56.98 -12.05 30.23
N ASP A 288 -56.02 -11.78 31.12
CA ASP A 288 -54.74 -12.49 31.14
C ASP A 288 -54.91 -13.95 31.59
N THR A 289 -55.79 -14.20 32.57
CA THR A 289 -56.15 -15.55 33.02
C THR A 289 -56.82 -16.35 31.90
N VAL A 290 -57.66 -15.70 31.10
CA VAL A 290 -58.35 -16.34 29.97
C VAL A 290 -57.37 -16.73 28.88
N VAL A 291 -56.43 -15.84 28.56
CA VAL A 291 -55.35 -16.13 27.60
C VAL A 291 -54.52 -17.32 28.09
N MET A 292 -54.22 -17.40 29.39
CA MET A 292 -53.55 -18.56 29.97
C MET A 292 -54.38 -19.85 29.79
N LEU A 293 -55.67 -19.85 30.12
CA LEU A 293 -56.54 -21.01 29.95
C LEU A 293 -56.68 -21.44 28.48
N GLN A 294 -56.78 -20.48 27.55
CA GLN A 294 -56.79 -20.76 26.10
C GLN A 294 -55.46 -21.35 25.62
N THR A 295 -54.34 -20.84 26.15
CA THR A 295 -53.02 -21.36 25.83
C THR A 295 -52.90 -22.81 26.30
N LEU A 296 -53.34 -23.11 27.52
CA LEU A 296 -53.38 -24.47 28.04
C LEU A 296 -54.30 -25.39 27.24
N ALA A 297 -55.50 -24.94 26.90
CA ALA A 297 -56.43 -25.70 26.05
C ALA A 297 -55.84 -26.00 24.67
N SER A 298 -55.11 -25.05 24.08
CA SER A 298 -54.40 -25.26 22.81
C SER A 298 -53.27 -26.28 22.93
N GLN A 299 -52.52 -26.26 24.05
CA GLN A 299 -51.48 -27.26 24.32
C GLN A 299 -52.08 -28.66 24.56
N ILE A 300 -53.22 -28.75 25.25
CA ILE A 300 -53.95 -30.02 25.42
C ILE A 300 -54.41 -30.56 24.05
N ALA A 301 -54.91 -29.69 23.16
CA ALA A 301 -55.33 -30.08 21.81
C ALA A 301 -54.14 -30.63 20.99
N ALA A 302 -52.98 -29.95 21.08
CA ALA A 302 -51.74 -30.41 20.46
C ALA A 302 -51.23 -31.73 21.05
N GLY A 303 -51.35 -31.94 22.37
CA GLY A 303 -51.02 -33.19 23.05
C GLY A 303 -51.92 -34.35 22.62
N ILE A 304 -53.23 -34.13 22.49
CA ILE A 304 -54.19 -35.11 21.96
C ILE A 304 -53.82 -35.50 20.53
N GLN A 305 -53.51 -34.52 19.67
CA GLN A 305 -53.08 -34.78 18.29
C GLN A 305 -51.76 -35.57 18.25
N THR A 306 -50.80 -35.19 19.09
CA THR A 306 -49.47 -35.84 19.14
C THR A 306 -49.57 -37.29 19.63
N SER A 307 -50.39 -37.59 20.65
CA SER A 307 -50.63 -38.96 21.10
C SER A 307 -51.29 -39.83 20.02
N GLY A 308 -52.30 -39.29 19.31
CA GLY A 308 -52.92 -39.98 18.17
C GLY A 308 -51.97 -40.15 16.96
N LEU A 309 -51.06 -39.20 16.75
CA LEU A 309 -49.99 -39.28 15.75
C LEU A 309 -48.89 -40.26 16.14
N ILE A 310 -48.57 -40.42 17.43
CA ILE A 310 -47.55 -41.37 17.91
C ILE A 310 -48.00 -42.82 17.73
N GLU A 311 -49.25 -43.15 18.00
CA GLU A 311 -49.80 -44.49 17.72
C GLU A 311 -49.79 -44.82 16.21
N ALA A 312 -50.15 -43.84 15.36
CA ALA A 312 -50.06 -44.00 13.91
C ALA A 312 -48.60 -43.98 13.39
N SER A 313 -47.70 -43.29 14.08
CA SER A 313 -46.27 -43.15 13.75
C SER A 313 -45.47 -44.39 14.13
N GLN A 314 -45.73 -45.05 15.26
CA GLN A 314 -44.99 -46.26 15.66
C GLN A 314 -45.10 -47.40 14.63
N ILE A 315 -46.25 -47.53 13.95
CA ILE A 315 -46.45 -48.50 12.86
C ILE A 315 -45.71 -48.07 11.58
N ASN A 316 -45.65 -46.77 11.27
CA ASN A 316 -44.91 -46.23 10.12
C ASN A 316 -43.39 -46.11 10.35
N PHE A 317 -42.94 -45.97 11.60
CA PHE A 317 -41.56 -45.68 11.98
C PHE A 317 -40.66 -46.91 11.82
N GLN A 318 -41.16 -48.12 12.10
CA GLN A 318 -40.41 -49.36 11.85
C GLN A 318 -40.14 -49.59 10.36
N GLU A 319 -41.09 -49.24 9.49
CA GLU A 319 -40.96 -49.32 8.03
C GLU A 319 -39.98 -48.24 7.50
N VAL A 320 -40.10 -47.01 7.99
CA VAL A 320 -39.23 -45.87 7.60
C VAL A 320 -37.79 -46.04 8.12
N GLU A 321 -37.59 -46.55 9.34
CA GLU A 321 -36.24 -46.78 9.89
C GLU A 321 -35.47 -47.83 9.08
N ARG A 322 -36.15 -48.89 8.60
CA ARG A 322 -35.55 -49.91 7.74
C ARG A 322 -35.11 -49.31 6.41
N LEU A 323 -35.99 -48.54 5.77
CA LEU A 323 -35.68 -47.88 4.49
C LEU A 323 -34.63 -46.78 4.65
N TYR A 324 -34.58 -46.08 5.78
CA TYR A 324 -33.56 -45.08 6.09
C TYR A 324 -32.17 -45.70 6.32
N ARG A 325 -32.07 -46.77 7.12
CA ARG A 325 -30.78 -47.52 7.29
C ARG A 325 -30.29 -48.09 5.96
N SER A 326 -31.21 -48.55 5.13
CA SER A 326 -30.92 -49.11 3.80
C SER A 326 -30.51 -48.04 2.79
N SER A 327 -31.10 -46.83 2.85
CA SER A 327 -30.69 -45.68 2.03
C SER A 327 -29.23 -45.28 2.28
N ARG A 328 -28.74 -45.48 3.50
CA ARG A 328 -27.34 -45.24 3.87
C ARG A 328 -26.38 -46.18 3.14
N LEU A 329 -26.73 -47.46 3.01
CA LEU A 329 -25.92 -48.45 2.29
C LEU A 329 -25.83 -48.14 0.80
N ILE A 330 -26.94 -47.68 0.18
CA ILE A 330 -26.94 -47.22 -1.22
C ILE A 330 -26.06 -45.96 -1.39
N ALA A 331 -26.08 -45.05 -0.42
CA ALA A 331 -25.27 -43.83 -0.44
C ALA A 331 -23.77 -44.05 -0.13
N GLU A 332 -23.42 -45.18 0.49
CA GLU A 332 -22.06 -45.63 0.80
C GLU A 332 -21.41 -46.42 -0.35
N ALA A 333 -22.22 -47.06 -1.22
CA ALA A 333 -21.74 -47.81 -2.38
C ALA A 333 -21.08 -46.89 -3.43
N THR A 334 -19.99 -47.36 -4.03
CA THR A 334 -19.16 -46.54 -4.94
C THR A 334 -19.17 -47.01 -6.38
N GLU A 335 -19.56 -48.26 -6.64
CA GLU A 335 -19.66 -48.82 -7.97
C GLU A 335 -21.12 -48.97 -8.43
N GLU A 336 -21.36 -48.78 -9.73
CA GLU A 336 -22.70 -48.86 -10.32
C GLU A 336 -23.37 -50.23 -10.09
N GLU A 337 -22.61 -51.32 -10.20
CA GLU A 337 -23.12 -52.67 -9.97
C GLU A 337 -23.42 -52.93 -8.48
N GLU A 338 -22.62 -52.37 -7.58
CA GLU A 338 -22.83 -52.43 -6.13
C GLU A 338 -24.11 -51.69 -5.73
N ILE A 339 -24.31 -50.46 -6.25
CA ILE A 339 -25.50 -49.64 -5.99
C ILE A 339 -26.78 -50.37 -6.41
N LEU A 340 -26.78 -50.98 -7.59
CA LEU A 340 -27.95 -51.72 -8.11
C LEU A 340 -28.21 -53.02 -7.33
N ASN A 341 -27.17 -53.73 -6.92
CA ASN A 341 -27.29 -54.97 -6.14
C ASN A 341 -27.79 -54.71 -4.71
N VAL A 342 -27.26 -53.68 -4.04
CA VAL A 342 -27.72 -53.25 -2.71
C VAL A 342 -29.18 -52.83 -2.75
N GLY A 343 -29.57 -52.02 -3.75
CA GLY A 343 -30.98 -51.67 -3.99
C GLY A 343 -31.87 -52.90 -4.18
N GLY A 344 -31.41 -53.89 -4.94
CA GLY A 344 -32.10 -55.16 -5.14
C GLY A 344 -32.23 -56.03 -3.88
N GLN A 345 -31.26 -56.01 -2.97
CA GLN A 345 -31.33 -56.73 -1.69
C GLN A 345 -32.33 -56.08 -0.72
N ILE A 346 -32.35 -54.74 -0.66
CA ILE A 346 -33.25 -53.98 0.21
C ILE A 346 -34.72 -54.28 -0.11
N LEU A 347 -35.02 -54.47 -1.39
CA LEU A 347 -36.37 -54.76 -1.83
C LEU A 347 -36.83 -56.18 -1.48
N LYS A 348 -35.93 -57.12 -1.13
CA LYS A 348 -36.31 -58.51 -0.89
C LYS A 348 -37.28 -58.70 0.29
N ASP A 349 -37.20 -57.82 1.28
CA ASP A 349 -38.05 -57.86 2.47
C ASP A 349 -39.33 -57.01 2.33
N ALA A 350 -39.61 -56.46 1.15
CA ALA A 350 -40.83 -55.70 0.90
C ALA A 350 -42.07 -56.62 1.02
N PRO A 351 -43.22 -56.15 1.54
CA PRO A 351 -44.46 -56.92 1.65
C PRO A 351 -45.19 -57.10 0.29
N TYR A 352 -44.44 -57.04 -0.81
CA TYR A 352 -44.91 -57.09 -2.19
C TYR A 352 -43.98 -57.98 -3.01
N PRO A 353 -44.48 -58.66 -4.06
CA PRO A 353 -43.62 -59.22 -5.09
C PRO A 353 -42.80 -58.12 -5.76
N VAL A 354 -41.47 -58.25 -5.76
CA VAL A 354 -40.55 -57.26 -6.34
C VAL A 354 -39.59 -57.89 -7.33
N VAL A 355 -39.23 -57.16 -8.38
CA VAL A 355 -38.17 -57.55 -9.33
C VAL A 355 -37.36 -56.33 -9.77
N VAL A 356 -36.04 -56.41 -9.72
CA VAL A 356 -35.12 -55.38 -10.21
C VAL A 356 -34.45 -55.87 -11.50
N PHE A 357 -34.59 -55.09 -12.56
CA PHE A 357 -34.02 -55.36 -13.88
C PHE A 357 -32.91 -54.35 -14.20
N LYS A 358 -31.76 -54.83 -14.68
CA LYS A 358 -30.74 -54.00 -15.33
C LYS A 358 -30.98 -53.99 -16.83
N PHE A 359 -30.86 -52.80 -17.41
CA PHE A 359 -30.95 -52.60 -18.85
C PHE A 359 -29.59 -52.89 -19.51
N ASP A 360 -29.56 -53.79 -20.49
CA ASP A 360 -28.38 -54.11 -21.29
C ASP A 360 -28.77 -54.18 -22.77
N GLN A 361 -28.55 -53.08 -23.50
CA GLN A 361 -28.92 -52.89 -24.90
C GLN A 361 -30.41 -53.17 -25.22
N ASP A 362 -30.77 -54.39 -25.66
CA ASP A 362 -32.13 -54.83 -25.98
C ASP A 362 -32.67 -55.88 -24.99
N MET A 363 -32.00 -56.04 -23.85
CA MET A 363 -32.30 -57.07 -22.84
C MET A 363 -32.54 -56.46 -21.45
N LEU A 364 -33.49 -57.04 -20.71
CA LEU A 364 -33.64 -56.84 -19.27
C LEU A 364 -33.05 -58.05 -18.54
N ARG A 365 -32.01 -57.83 -17.75
CA ARG A 365 -31.42 -58.86 -16.88
C ARG A 365 -31.95 -58.70 -15.46
N ILE A 366 -32.46 -59.79 -14.88
CA ILE A 366 -32.89 -59.78 -13.47
C ILE A 366 -31.65 -59.74 -12.59
N LEU A 367 -31.55 -58.69 -11.77
CA LEU A 367 -30.51 -58.54 -10.74
C LEU A 367 -30.97 -59.11 -9.40
N SER A 368 -32.23 -58.86 -9.02
CA SER A 368 -32.82 -59.35 -7.77
C SER A 368 -34.33 -59.52 -7.92
N SER A 369 -34.90 -60.45 -7.16
CA SER A 369 -36.34 -60.68 -7.06
C SER A 369 -36.70 -61.22 -5.68
N ALA A 370 -37.92 -60.97 -5.20
CA ALA A 370 -38.46 -61.60 -4.00
C ALA A 370 -39.99 -61.58 -3.95
N ASP A 371 -40.59 -62.49 -3.18
CA ASP A 371 -42.03 -62.55 -2.96
C ASP A 371 -42.36 -63.03 -1.53
N THR A 372 -42.29 -62.10 -0.59
CA THR A 372 -42.63 -62.33 0.82
C THR A 372 -44.10 -62.74 1.01
N THR A 373 -45.00 -62.38 0.09
CA THR A 373 -46.43 -62.74 0.19
C THR A 373 -46.71 -64.22 -0.06
N ARG A 374 -45.79 -64.93 -0.72
CA ARG A 374 -45.84 -66.39 -0.93
C ARG A 374 -44.86 -67.18 -0.06
N ASN A 375 -44.19 -66.52 0.89
CA ASN A 375 -43.05 -67.08 1.63
C ASN A 375 -41.90 -67.57 0.72
N LEU A 376 -41.76 -67.01 -0.48
CA LEU A 376 -40.69 -67.32 -1.42
C LEU A 376 -39.69 -66.16 -1.46
N VAL A 377 -38.42 -66.43 -1.15
CA VAL A 377 -37.39 -65.38 -1.13
C VAL A 377 -36.89 -65.05 -2.55
N ASP A 378 -37.08 -65.96 -3.53
CA ASP A 378 -36.75 -65.75 -4.93
C ASP A 378 -37.88 -66.24 -5.85
N LEU A 379 -38.03 -65.60 -7.03
CA LEU A 379 -39.04 -65.93 -8.03
C LEU A 379 -38.46 -66.95 -9.04
N GLU A 380 -38.51 -68.24 -8.70
CA GLU A 380 -38.09 -69.30 -9.62
C GLU A 380 -39.04 -69.41 -10.84
N GLY A 381 -38.48 -69.42 -12.05
CA GLY A 381 -39.23 -69.61 -13.31
C GLY A 381 -39.43 -68.38 -14.19
N LEU A 382 -38.91 -67.21 -13.82
CA LEU A 382 -38.89 -66.04 -14.69
C LEU A 382 -37.82 -66.17 -15.79
N PRO A 383 -38.12 -65.83 -17.06
CA PRO A 383 -37.11 -65.75 -18.10
C PRO A 383 -36.06 -64.69 -17.75
N ASN A 384 -34.77 -65.05 -17.80
CA ASN A 384 -33.64 -64.14 -17.56
C ASN A 384 -32.47 -64.50 -18.48
N PRO A 385 -32.04 -63.64 -19.41
CA PRO A 385 -32.53 -62.28 -19.69
C PRO A 385 -33.80 -62.22 -20.55
N ILE A 386 -34.55 -61.12 -20.49
CA ILE A 386 -35.81 -60.87 -21.21
C ILE A 386 -35.56 -59.92 -22.39
N ARG A 387 -35.92 -60.30 -23.61
CA ARG A 387 -35.85 -59.41 -24.79
C ARG A 387 -36.91 -58.32 -24.71
N VAL A 388 -36.50 -57.06 -24.91
CA VAL A 388 -37.39 -55.89 -24.92
C VAL A 388 -37.08 -54.95 -26.08
N ASN A 389 -38.05 -54.12 -26.46
CA ASN A 389 -37.81 -52.97 -27.32
C ASN A 389 -37.44 -51.75 -26.44
N PRO A 390 -36.20 -51.26 -26.47
CA PRO A 390 -35.75 -50.17 -25.60
C PRO A 390 -36.57 -48.89 -25.74
N LEU A 391 -36.99 -48.59 -26.97
CA LEU A 391 -37.71 -47.35 -27.29
C LEU A 391 -39.15 -47.41 -26.80
N GLU A 392 -39.78 -48.59 -26.83
CA GLU A 392 -41.11 -48.84 -26.28
C GLU A 392 -41.11 -48.72 -24.74
N ILE A 393 -40.14 -49.35 -24.07
CA ILE A 393 -39.99 -49.31 -22.61
C ILE A 393 -39.66 -47.91 -22.12
N ASN A 394 -38.71 -47.23 -22.78
CA ASN A 394 -38.34 -45.87 -22.42
C ASN A 394 -39.52 -44.90 -22.62
N ASN A 395 -40.27 -45.02 -23.73
CA ASN A 395 -41.45 -44.20 -23.98
C ASN A 395 -42.56 -44.41 -22.95
N TYR A 396 -42.76 -45.66 -22.52
CA TYR A 396 -43.72 -45.99 -21.47
C TYR A 396 -43.36 -45.36 -20.12
N LEU A 397 -42.05 -45.30 -19.81
CA LEU A 397 -41.52 -44.75 -18.55
C LEU A 397 -41.10 -43.27 -18.67
N LEU A 398 -41.40 -42.57 -19.78
CA LEU A 398 -41.03 -41.17 -20.00
C LEU A 398 -41.62 -40.21 -18.96
N ARG A 399 -42.84 -40.49 -18.47
CA ARG A 399 -43.60 -39.63 -17.54
C ARG A 399 -43.35 -39.94 -16.05
N GLY A 400 -42.42 -40.83 -15.73
CA GLY A 400 -42.14 -41.28 -14.36
C GLY A 400 -42.75 -42.64 -14.06
N ILE A 401 -43.36 -42.79 -12.88
CA ILE A 401 -43.91 -44.06 -12.37
C ILE A 401 -45.07 -44.53 -13.24
N ALA A 402 -45.01 -45.77 -13.71
CA ALA A 402 -46.11 -46.39 -14.43
C ALA A 402 -46.83 -47.42 -13.56
N ASN A 403 -48.01 -47.05 -13.05
CA ASN A 403 -48.90 -47.97 -12.35
C ASN A 403 -49.76 -48.70 -13.37
N SER A 404 -49.42 -49.96 -13.64
CA SER A 404 -50.16 -50.84 -14.54
C SER A 404 -51.19 -51.67 -13.78
N THR A 405 -52.36 -51.85 -14.38
CA THR A 405 -53.28 -52.94 -14.03
C THR A 405 -53.38 -53.88 -15.21
N LEU A 406 -53.77 -55.15 -15.00
CA LEU A 406 -53.93 -56.12 -16.09
C LEU A 406 -54.88 -55.67 -17.22
N LEU A 407 -55.72 -54.66 -16.96
CA LEU A 407 -56.71 -54.11 -17.89
C LEU A 407 -56.20 -52.89 -18.69
N ASP A 408 -55.01 -52.35 -18.40
CA ASP A 408 -54.48 -51.16 -19.08
C ASP A 408 -54.02 -51.51 -20.51
N SER A 409 -54.58 -50.85 -21.53
CA SER A 409 -54.23 -51.09 -22.93
C SER A 409 -52.80 -50.63 -23.27
N ASN A 410 -52.25 -49.67 -22.52
CA ASN A 410 -50.98 -49.01 -22.85
C ASN A 410 -49.74 -49.68 -22.23
N THR A 411 -49.91 -50.66 -21.35
CA THR A 411 -48.78 -51.39 -20.76
C THR A 411 -48.08 -52.28 -21.82
N PRO A 412 -46.73 -52.19 -21.96
CA PRO A 412 -45.95 -53.03 -22.87
C PRO A 412 -46.24 -54.51 -22.69
N LYS A 413 -46.21 -55.26 -23.81
CA LYS A 413 -46.57 -56.69 -23.82
C LYS A 413 -45.74 -57.50 -22.82
N VAL A 414 -44.44 -57.21 -22.72
CA VAL A 414 -43.51 -57.88 -21.80
C VAL A 414 -43.90 -57.67 -20.33
N PHE A 415 -44.36 -56.47 -19.96
CA PHE A 415 -44.82 -56.18 -18.60
C PHE A 415 -46.14 -56.88 -18.26
N LYS A 416 -47.07 -56.97 -19.22
CA LYS A 416 -48.31 -57.75 -19.06
C LYS A 416 -48.04 -59.24 -18.87
N GLU A 417 -47.13 -59.80 -19.66
CA GLU A 417 -46.71 -61.21 -19.54
C GLU A 417 -46.06 -61.48 -18.18
N LEU A 418 -45.20 -60.58 -17.71
CA LEU A 418 -44.61 -60.66 -16.37
C LEU A 418 -45.65 -60.61 -15.25
N MET A 419 -46.61 -59.68 -15.33
CA MET A 419 -47.72 -59.60 -14.35
C MET A 419 -48.57 -60.86 -14.36
N HIS A 420 -48.85 -61.43 -15.54
CA HIS A 420 -49.64 -62.66 -15.67
C HIS A 420 -48.90 -63.88 -15.10
N ASN A 421 -47.61 -64.04 -15.43
CA ASN A 421 -46.79 -65.14 -14.93
C ASN A 421 -46.60 -65.11 -13.41
N LEU A 422 -46.60 -63.91 -12.82
CA LEU A 422 -46.48 -63.70 -11.38
C LEU A 422 -47.82 -63.60 -10.64
N ASP A 423 -48.95 -63.74 -11.34
CA ASP A 423 -50.32 -63.65 -10.80
C ASP A 423 -50.56 -62.33 -10.06
N LEU A 424 -50.18 -61.21 -10.68
CA LEU A 424 -50.28 -59.85 -10.13
C LEU A 424 -51.50 -59.11 -10.69
N MET A 425 -52.32 -58.55 -9.82
CA MET A 425 -53.48 -57.72 -10.20
C MET A 425 -53.06 -56.32 -10.67
N SER A 426 -52.08 -55.73 -9.97
CA SER A 426 -51.47 -54.45 -10.31
C SER A 426 -49.96 -54.50 -10.11
N ALA A 427 -49.23 -53.69 -10.87
CA ALA A 427 -47.79 -53.53 -10.72
C ALA A 427 -47.35 -52.09 -11.00
N ALA A 428 -46.42 -51.58 -10.20
CA ALA A 428 -45.74 -50.31 -10.41
C ALA A 428 -44.35 -50.55 -10.98
N TYR A 429 -43.99 -49.83 -12.03
CA TYR A 429 -42.65 -49.83 -12.63
C TYR A 429 -41.95 -48.50 -12.35
N LEU A 430 -40.83 -48.58 -11.64
CA LEU A 430 -40.04 -47.46 -11.16
C LEU A 430 -38.73 -47.38 -11.98
N PRO A 431 -38.52 -46.32 -12.78
CA PRO A 431 -37.29 -46.16 -13.55
C PRO A 431 -36.14 -45.68 -12.65
N VAL A 432 -34.96 -46.30 -12.81
CA VAL A 432 -33.69 -45.81 -12.25
C VAL A 432 -32.88 -45.24 -13.41
N ARG A 433 -32.55 -43.96 -13.33
CA ARG A 433 -31.91 -43.23 -14.43
C ARG A 433 -30.52 -42.73 -14.04
N LYS A 434 -29.64 -42.61 -15.03
CA LYS A 434 -28.33 -41.98 -14.94
C LYS A 434 -28.20 -40.99 -16.09
N ASN A 435 -28.00 -39.70 -15.82
CA ASN A 435 -27.92 -38.65 -16.84
C ASN A 435 -29.11 -38.70 -17.82
N ASN A 436 -30.31 -38.92 -17.27
CA ASN A 436 -31.58 -39.06 -18.00
C ASN A 436 -31.69 -40.29 -18.94
N MET A 437 -30.71 -41.20 -18.94
CA MET A 437 -30.80 -42.52 -19.58
C MET A 437 -31.34 -43.56 -18.61
N LEU A 438 -32.21 -44.46 -19.07
CA LEU A 438 -32.76 -45.55 -18.26
C LEU A 438 -31.71 -46.66 -18.11
N VAL A 439 -31.29 -46.93 -16.86
CA VAL A 439 -30.23 -47.92 -16.55
C VAL A 439 -30.80 -49.17 -15.87
N ALA A 440 -31.84 -48.99 -15.05
CA ALA A 440 -32.53 -50.10 -14.39
C ALA A 440 -34.02 -49.81 -14.19
N ILE A 441 -34.81 -50.85 -13.92
CA ILE A 441 -36.25 -50.78 -13.67
C ILE A 441 -36.57 -51.62 -12.44
N MET A 442 -37.29 -51.06 -11.47
CA MET A 442 -37.80 -51.80 -10.32
C MET A 442 -39.31 -52.01 -10.47
N MET A 443 -39.76 -53.25 -10.39
CA MET A 443 -41.16 -53.63 -10.45
C MET A 443 -41.67 -54.00 -9.05
N ILE A 444 -42.83 -53.49 -8.68
CA ILE A 444 -43.52 -53.79 -7.41
C ILE A 444 -44.94 -54.24 -7.74
N GLY A 445 -45.32 -55.45 -7.34
CA GLY A 445 -46.62 -56.06 -7.63
C GLY A 445 -47.58 -56.05 -6.43
N SER A 446 -48.89 -56.11 -6.68
CA SER A 446 -49.88 -56.50 -5.68
C SER A 446 -50.91 -57.45 -6.29
N ARG A 447 -51.33 -58.43 -5.50
CA ARG A 447 -52.34 -59.44 -5.88
C ARG A 447 -53.74 -59.12 -5.37
N GLN A 448 -53.83 -58.36 -4.28
CA GLN A 448 -55.08 -58.18 -3.52
C GLN A 448 -55.74 -56.82 -3.76
N HIS A 449 -54.97 -55.80 -4.12
CA HIS A 449 -55.47 -54.44 -4.31
C HIS A 449 -54.69 -53.70 -5.39
N THR A 450 -55.25 -52.59 -5.86
CA THR A 450 -54.51 -51.62 -6.67
C THR A 450 -53.50 -50.89 -5.79
N LEU A 451 -52.24 -50.86 -6.21
CA LEU A 451 -51.21 -50.06 -5.54
C LEU A 451 -51.56 -48.57 -5.65
N SER A 452 -51.63 -47.87 -4.51
CA SER A 452 -51.79 -46.42 -4.46
C SER A 452 -50.43 -45.75 -4.37
N ASN A 453 -50.33 -44.48 -4.82
CA ASN A 453 -49.07 -43.73 -4.76
C ASN A 453 -48.52 -43.63 -3.34
N SER A 454 -49.38 -43.53 -2.32
CA SER A 454 -48.94 -43.50 -0.91
C SER A 454 -48.32 -44.82 -0.45
N SER A 455 -48.78 -45.96 -0.98
CA SER A 455 -48.27 -47.29 -0.61
C SER A 455 -46.93 -47.62 -1.28
N ILE A 456 -46.62 -47.00 -2.43
CA ILE A 456 -45.36 -47.22 -3.16
C ILE A 456 -44.34 -46.08 -3.00
N GLN A 457 -44.74 -44.96 -2.38
CA GLN A 457 -43.88 -43.78 -2.13
C GLN A 457 -42.50 -44.12 -1.54
N PRO A 458 -42.38 -45.04 -0.56
CA PRO A 458 -41.09 -45.34 0.02
C PRO A 458 -40.11 -45.99 -0.97
N TYR A 459 -40.63 -46.73 -1.95
CA TYR A 459 -39.85 -47.39 -2.99
C TYR A 459 -39.53 -46.46 -4.18
N ILE A 460 -40.41 -45.48 -4.44
CA ILE A 460 -40.13 -44.37 -5.37
C ILE A 460 -38.91 -43.60 -4.87
N ASN A 461 -38.91 -43.22 -3.59
CA ASN A 461 -37.78 -42.51 -2.97
C ASN A 461 -36.49 -43.34 -3.07
N LEU A 462 -36.58 -44.68 -2.98
CA LEU A 462 -35.43 -45.57 -3.15
C LEU A 462 -34.92 -45.58 -4.60
N ALA A 463 -35.80 -45.57 -5.61
CA ALA A 463 -35.43 -45.46 -7.02
C ALA A 463 -34.69 -44.14 -7.33
N ASP A 464 -35.18 -43.04 -6.76
CA ASP A 464 -34.59 -41.72 -6.92
C ASP A 464 -33.22 -41.65 -6.23
N LEU A 465 -33.10 -42.21 -5.02
CA LEU A 465 -31.82 -42.31 -4.32
C LEU A 465 -30.79 -43.14 -5.07
N MET A 466 -31.20 -44.25 -5.69
CA MET A 466 -30.32 -45.04 -6.57
C MET A 466 -29.88 -44.22 -7.79
N SER A 467 -30.79 -43.47 -8.40
CA SER A 467 -30.47 -42.58 -9.54
C SER A 467 -29.44 -41.52 -9.14
N ILE A 468 -29.64 -40.86 -7.98
CA ILE A 468 -28.71 -39.86 -7.43
C ILE A 468 -27.35 -40.49 -7.07
N ALA A 469 -27.34 -41.69 -6.47
CA ALA A 469 -26.11 -42.39 -6.12
C ALA A 469 -25.29 -42.79 -7.36
N LEU A 470 -25.96 -43.21 -8.44
CA LEU A 470 -25.32 -43.53 -9.73
C LEU A 470 -24.68 -42.29 -10.38
N GLU A 471 -25.35 -41.13 -10.32
CA GLU A 471 -24.78 -39.87 -10.81
C GLU A 471 -23.61 -39.39 -9.94
N ARG A 472 -23.73 -39.51 -8.62
CA ARG A 472 -22.63 -39.17 -7.69
C ARG A 472 -21.40 -40.05 -7.89
N SER A 473 -21.57 -41.36 -8.08
CA SER A 473 -20.45 -42.29 -8.31
C SER A 473 -19.60 -41.85 -9.53
N GLU A 474 -20.26 -41.43 -10.61
CA GLU A 474 -19.59 -40.92 -11.81
C GLU A 474 -18.87 -39.58 -11.54
N ALA A 475 -19.54 -38.64 -10.87
CA ALA A 475 -18.94 -37.35 -10.51
C ALA A 475 -17.74 -37.52 -9.56
N VAL A 476 -17.80 -38.47 -8.62
CA VAL A 476 -16.68 -38.80 -7.71
C VAL A 476 -15.53 -39.43 -8.50
N LYS A 477 -15.80 -40.34 -9.43
CA LYS A 477 -14.77 -40.96 -10.28
C LYS A 477 -14.08 -39.92 -11.17
N GLU A 478 -14.83 -38.98 -11.74
CA GLU A 478 -14.30 -37.87 -12.53
C GLU A 478 -13.49 -36.89 -11.67
N THR A 479 -13.99 -36.56 -10.47
CA THR A 479 -13.29 -35.70 -9.51
C THR A 479 -12.00 -36.34 -9.00
N SER A 480 -11.99 -37.63 -8.67
CA SER A 480 -10.78 -38.35 -8.25
C SER A 480 -9.76 -38.42 -9.37
N LYS A 481 -10.19 -38.63 -10.62
CA LYS A 481 -9.30 -38.55 -11.78
C LYS A 481 -8.70 -37.14 -11.93
N HIS A 482 -9.52 -36.11 -11.76
CA HIS A 482 -9.07 -34.72 -11.79
C HIS A 482 -8.15 -34.38 -10.62
N LEU A 483 -8.39 -34.92 -9.43
CA LEU A 483 -7.53 -34.74 -8.25
C LEU A 483 -6.17 -35.40 -8.46
N GLN A 484 -6.14 -36.60 -9.04
CA GLN A 484 -4.89 -37.31 -9.38
C GLN A 484 -4.10 -36.58 -10.47
N GLU A 485 -4.78 -35.97 -11.46
CA GLU A 485 -4.17 -35.06 -12.43
C GLU A 485 -3.59 -33.81 -11.74
N VAL A 486 -4.35 -33.17 -10.84
CA VAL A 486 -3.94 -31.98 -10.09
C VAL A 486 -2.79 -32.29 -9.12
N GLU A 487 -2.79 -33.42 -8.43
CA GLU A 487 -1.69 -33.87 -7.55
C GLU A 487 -0.42 -34.16 -8.36
N SER A 488 -0.56 -34.78 -9.54
CA SER A 488 0.57 -34.97 -10.46
C SER A 488 1.15 -33.63 -10.90
N LEU A 489 0.30 -32.68 -11.29
CA LEU A 489 0.68 -31.31 -11.63
C LEU A 489 1.30 -30.55 -10.44
N ALA A 490 0.78 -30.73 -9.23
CA ALA A 490 1.31 -30.13 -8.00
C ALA A 490 2.69 -30.69 -7.66
N SER A 491 2.93 -31.98 -7.84
CA SER A 491 4.24 -32.60 -7.61
C SER A 491 5.32 -32.13 -8.59
N ILE A 492 4.94 -31.83 -9.84
CA ILE A 492 5.85 -31.23 -10.83
C ILE A 492 6.07 -29.74 -10.52
N ASN A 493 5.05 -29.05 -10.03
CA ASN A 493 5.19 -27.67 -9.56
C ASN A 493 6.05 -27.54 -8.31
N GLU A 494 6.12 -28.57 -7.45
CA GLU A 494 7.01 -28.58 -6.29
C GLU A 494 8.49 -28.60 -6.70
N LEU A 495 8.83 -29.28 -7.81
CA LEU A 495 10.16 -29.25 -8.44
C LEU A 495 10.58 -27.85 -8.93
N ILE A 496 9.63 -26.92 -9.11
CA ILE A 496 9.91 -25.52 -9.52
C ILE A 496 10.58 -24.75 -8.38
N SER A 497 10.27 -25.10 -7.12
CA SER A 497 10.77 -24.38 -5.95
C SER A 497 12.21 -24.72 -5.57
N SER A 498 12.75 -25.84 -6.07
CA SER A 498 14.13 -26.31 -5.84
C SER A 498 15.11 -25.95 -6.97
N ALA A 499 14.62 -25.42 -8.10
CA ALA A 499 15.43 -25.17 -9.30
C ALA A 499 16.27 -23.88 -9.21
N SER A 500 17.26 -23.87 -8.32
CA SER A 500 18.42 -22.98 -8.46
C SER A 500 19.47 -23.56 -9.42
N ASP A 501 19.37 -24.85 -9.76
CA ASP A 501 20.26 -25.56 -10.68
C ASP A 501 19.45 -26.39 -11.70
N MET A 502 19.63 -26.08 -12.99
CA MET A 502 18.92 -26.76 -14.08
C MET A 502 19.33 -28.22 -14.26
N GLN A 503 20.55 -28.62 -13.88
CA GLN A 503 20.98 -30.02 -13.98
C GLN A 503 20.28 -30.91 -12.96
N VAL A 504 20.06 -30.40 -11.74
CA VAL A 504 19.27 -31.09 -10.71
C VAL A 504 17.83 -31.27 -11.18
N PHE A 505 17.25 -30.20 -11.74
CA PHE A 505 15.90 -30.26 -12.31
C PHE A 505 15.75 -31.32 -13.41
N TYR A 506 16.70 -31.40 -14.35
CA TYR A 506 16.64 -32.42 -15.40
C TYR A 506 16.77 -33.84 -14.86
N HIS A 507 17.59 -34.04 -13.81
CA HIS A 507 17.71 -35.33 -13.14
C HIS A 507 16.41 -35.74 -12.42
N ASP A 508 15.78 -34.81 -11.69
CA ASP A 508 14.51 -35.08 -11.01
C ASP A 508 13.38 -35.34 -12.02
N LEU A 509 13.38 -34.63 -13.14
CA LEU A 509 12.45 -34.87 -14.26
C LEU A 509 12.62 -36.27 -14.84
N LEU A 510 13.87 -36.73 -15.02
CA LEU A 510 14.16 -38.10 -15.45
C LEU A 510 13.57 -39.12 -14.46
N GLU A 511 13.87 -39.01 -13.17
CA GLU A 511 13.37 -39.93 -12.15
C GLU A 511 11.83 -39.98 -12.11
N LYS A 512 11.17 -38.83 -12.31
CA LYS A 512 9.71 -38.76 -12.37
C LYS A 512 9.14 -39.44 -13.61
N ILE A 513 9.76 -39.26 -14.77
CA ILE A 513 9.35 -39.92 -16.01
C ILE A 513 9.57 -41.44 -15.90
N LYS A 514 10.68 -41.88 -15.28
CA LYS A 514 10.96 -43.30 -15.02
C LYS A 514 9.88 -43.99 -14.19
N GLN A 515 9.34 -43.31 -13.17
CA GLN A 515 8.30 -43.86 -12.30
C GLN A 515 6.95 -44.05 -12.99
N ILE A 516 6.66 -43.27 -14.04
CA ILE A 516 5.33 -43.20 -14.66
C ILE A 516 5.28 -43.94 -15.99
N ILE A 517 6.20 -43.63 -16.90
CA ILE A 517 6.22 -44.18 -18.27
C ILE A 517 7.15 -45.39 -18.35
N GLY A 518 8.30 -45.33 -17.68
CA GLY A 518 9.31 -46.40 -17.66
C GLY A 518 10.73 -45.88 -17.87
N ASP A 519 11.71 -46.76 -17.71
CA ASP A 519 13.13 -46.43 -17.82
C ASP A 519 13.60 -46.36 -19.27
N TYR A 520 13.38 -45.20 -19.89
CA TYR A 520 13.72 -44.93 -21.29
C TYR A 520 14.75 -43.80 -21.40
N ALA A 521 15.41 -43.71 -22.56
CA ALA A 521 16.32 -42.61 -22.83
C ALA A 521 15.53 -41.30 -22.94
N LEU A 522 15.98 -40.26 -22.22
CA LEU A 522 15.32 -38.95 -22.15
C LEU A 522 16.25 -37.87 -22.67
N THR A 523 15.76 -37.04 -23.58
CA THR A 523 16.52 -35.89 -24.09
C THR A 523 15.68 -34.61 -23.98
N VAL A 524 16.30 -33.55 -23.47
CA VAL A 524 15.76 -32.19 -23.47
C VAL A 524 16.59 -31.36 -24.44
N ALA A 525 15.93 -30.78 -25.43
CA ALA A 525 16.54 -29.93 -26.44
C ALA A 525 15.95 -28.51 -26.34
N LEU A 526 16.80 -27.48 -26.37
CA LEU A 526 16.43 -26.08 -26.32
C LEU A 526 16.70 -25.41 -27.67
N TYR A 527 15.76 -24.57 -28.09
CA TYR A 527 15.86 -23.83 -29.34
C TYR A 527 16.32 -22.39 -29.06
N ASP A 528 17.43 -21.99 -29.69
CA ASP A 528 17.88 -20.60 -29.71
C ASP A 528 17.46 -19.95 -31.03
N GLU A 529 16.51 -19.03 -30.94
CA GLU A 529 15.98 -18.28 -32.08
C GLU A 529 17.04 -17.38 -32.74
N LYS A 530 17.98 -16.81 -31.97
CA LYS A 530 18.98 -15.86 -32.48
C LYS A 530 20.00 -16.56 -33.38
N THR A 531 20.42 -17.75 -32.99
CA THR A 531 21.40 -18.55 -33.74
C THR A 531 20.73 -19.58 -34.66
N SER A 532 19.40 -19.73 -34.60
CA SER A 532 18.63 -20.77 -35.29
C SER A 532 19.20 -22.18 -35.07
N SER A 533 19.62 -22.45 -33.83
CA SER A 533 20.25 -23.71 -33.44
C SER A 533 19.52 -24.41 -32.30
N ILE A 534 19.70 -25.73 -32.22
CA ILE A 534 19.16 -26.59 -31.17
C ILE A 534 20.33 -27.04 -30.30
N ASN A 535 20.26 -26.70 -29.02
CA ASN A 535 21.20 -27.11 -27.99
C ASN A 535 20.59 -28.25 -27.16
N ILE A 536 21.37 -29.27 -26.79
CA ILE A 536 20.92 -30.36 -25.93
C ILE A 536 21.63 -30.24 -24.57
N PRO A 537 21.03 -29.49 -23.61
CA PRO A 537 21.62 -29.35 -22.28
C PRO A 537 21.53 -30.63 -21.43
N PHE A 538 20.66 -31.57 -21.82
CA PHE A 538 20.47 -32.82 -21.09
C PHE A 538 20.06 -33.95 -22.03
N SER A 539 20.80 -35.04 -21.99
CA SER A 539 20.46 -36.29 -22.66
C SER A 539 20.91 -37.46 -21.79
N TYR A 540 20.00 -38.39 -21.54
CA TYR A 540 20.21 -39.57 -20.74
C TYR A 540 19.96 -40.81 -21.59
N GLU A 541 20.94 -41.70 -21.65
CA GLU A 541 20.87 -42.95 -22.42
C GLU A 541 21.73 -44.02 -21.72
N ASN A 542 21.25 -45.26 -21.64
CA ASN A 542 21.99 -46.42 -21.08
C ASN A 542 22.59 -46.23 -19.67
N GLY A 543 21.93 -45.50 -18.78
CA GLY A 543 22.44 -45.30 -17.42
C GLY A 543 23.33 -44.07 -17.24
N GLU A 544 23.71 -43.39 -18.32
CA GLU A 544 24.65 -42.26 -18.28
C GLU A 544 24.05 -40.99 -18.89
N ILE A 545 24.49 -39.83 -18.40
CA ILE A 545 24.20 -38.54 -19.03
C ILE A 545 25.25 -38.30 -20.11
N ILE A 546 24.81 -38.15 -21.36
CA ILE A 546 25.66 -37.92 -22.52
C ILE A 546 25.54 -36.48 -23.01
N SER A 547 26.64 -35.94 -23.56
CA SER A 547 26.66 -34.62 -24.19
C SER A 547 26.50 -34.78 -25.70
N ILE A 548 25.56 -34.02 -26.27
CA ILE A 548 25.31 -34.00 -27.72
C ILE A 548 25.61 -32.60 -28.24
N ASP A 549 26.37 -32.52 -29.32
CA ASP A 549 26.72 -31.25 -29.97
C ASP A 549 25.47 -30.52 -30.48
N SER A 550 25.48 -29.19 -30.38
CA SER A 550 24.41 -28.36 -30.94
C SER A 550 24.35 -28.47 -32.46
N PHE A 551 23.16 -28.47 -33.03
CA PHE A 551 22.94 -28.57 -34.49
C PHE A 551 21.90 -27.56 -34.98
N PRO A 552 21.94 -27.16 -36.26
CA PRO A 552 21.02 -26.15 -36.79
C PRO A 552 19.57 -26.67 -36.88
N LEU A 553 18.60 -25.75 -36.74
CA LEU A 553 17.20 -26.05 -36.98
C LEU A 553 16.99 -26.49 -38.44
N GLY A 554 16.41 -27.67 -38.62
CA GLY A 554 16.22 -28.32 -39.92
C GLY A 554 16.76 -29.75 -39.98
N GLU A 555 17.66 -30.12 -39.06
CA GLU A 555 18.16 -31.49 -38.92
C GLU A 555 17.40 -32.27 -37.82
N GLY A 556 17.10 -33.55 -38.07
CA GLY A 556 16.52 -34.48 -37.10
C GLY A 556 15.03 -34.31 -36.79
N LEU A 557 14.45 -35.25 -36.03
CA LEU A 557 13.03 -35.20 -35.62
C LEU A 557 12.71 -34.04 -34.66
N THR A 558 13.69 -33.63 -33.84
CA THR A 558 13.57 -32.50 -32.92
C THR A 558 13.20 -31.21 -33.66
N SER A 559 13.77 -31.00 -34.86
CA SER A 559 13.44 -29.86 -35.72
C SER A 559 11.99 -29.89 -36.22
N ILE A 560 11.42 -31.09 -36.41
CA ILE A 560 10.02 -31.26 -36.84
C ILE A 560 9.10 -30.83 -35.70
N LEU A 561 9.34 -31.29 -34.47
CA LEU A 561 8.55 -30.90 -33.30
C LEU A 561 8.53 -29.37 -33.11
N ILE A 562 9.70 -28.72 -33.19
CA ILE A 562 9.84 -27.27 -33.05
C ILE A 562 9.09 -26.53 -34.17
N ARG A 563 9.19 -27.00 -35.42
CA ARG A 563 8.58 -26.34 -36.58
C ARG A 563 7.07 -26.56 -36.67
N THR A 564 6.58 -27.77 -36.40
CA THR A 564 5.15 -28.10 -36.49
C THR A 564 4.39 -27.72 -35.23
N ARG A 565 5.08 -27.61 -34.08
CA ARG A 565 4.49 -27.37 -32.76
C ARG A 565 3.47 -28.45 -32.38
N GLN A 566 3.64 -29.66 -32.92
CA GLN A 566 2.79 -30.81 -32.66
C GLN A 566 3.63 -31.93 -32.03
N PRO A 567 3.07 -32.67 -31.06
CA PRO A 567 3.72 -33.87 -30.56
C PRO A 567 3.74 -34.95 -31.65
N LEU A 568 4.73 -35.84 -31.59
CA LEU A 568 4.94 -36.91 -32.57
C LEU A 568 5.30 -38.19 -31.83
N MET A 569 4.65 -39.29 -32.21
CA MET A 569 4.90 -40.63 -31.68
C MET A 569 5.06 -41.61 -32.84
N ILE A 570 6.17 -42.36 -32.84
CA ILE A 570 6.52 -43.36 -33.84
C ILE A 570 6.93 -44.63 -33.10
N VAL A 571 6.10 -45.66 -33.14
CA VAL A 571 6.25 -46.86 -32.31
C VAL A 571 6.53 -48.14 -33.10
N GLU A 572 6.59 -48.04 -34.42
CA GLU A 572 6.88 -49.16 -35.34
C GLU A 572 7.42 -48.60 -36.66
N ASP A 573 8.25 -49.37 -37.37
CA ASP A 573 8.89 -48.98 -38.64
C ASP A 573 9.65 -47.64 -38.52
N THR A 574 10.26 -47.39 -37.37
CA THR A 574 10.75 -46.06 -36.99
C THR A 574 11.82 -45.55 -37.95
N GLU A 575 12.74 -46.38 -38.42
CA GLU A 575 13.75 -46.02 -39.44
C GLU A 575 13.14 -45.56 -40.78
N ARG A 576 12.11 -46.24 -41.27
CA ARG A 576 11.44 -45.90 -42.53
C ARG A 576 10.67 -44.59 -42.39
N LYS A 577 9.90 -44.44 -41.31
CA LYS A 577 9.14 -43.21 -41.02
C LYS A 577 10.05 -42.01 -40.77
N LEU A 578 11.22 -42.23 -40.15
CA LEU A 578 12.28 -41.24 -39.98
C LEU A 578 12.79 -40.71 -41.33
N ALA A 579 13.07 -41.63 -42.28
CA ALA A 579 13.54 -41.28 -43.62
C ALA A 579 12.45 -40.54 -44.44
N GLU A 580 11.18 -40.95 -44.33
CA GLU A 580 10.05 -40.28 -44.99
C GLU A 580 9.84 -38.83 -44.47
N LEU A 581 10.17 -38.58 -43.21
CA LEU A 581 10.07 -37.25 -42.58
C LEU A 581 11.31 -36.36 -42.82
N GLY A 582 12.32 -36.86 -43.55
CA GLY A 582 13.54 -36.12 -43.86
C GLY A 582 14.48 -35.93 -42.66
N ALA A 583 14.35 -36.74 -41.62
CA ALA A 583 15.20 -36.67 -40.43
C ALA A 583 16.54 -37.38 -40.68
N LYS A 584 17.64 -36.71 -40.33
CA LYS A 584 18.98 -37.29 -40.32
C LYS A 584 19.15 -38.12 -39.04
N ILE A 585 19.41 -39.42 -39.19
CA ILE A 585 19.60 -40.35 -38.07
C ILE A 585 21.03 -40.20 -37.53
N THR A 586 21.15 -39.94 -36.24
CA THR A 586 22.42 -39.88 -35.50
C THR A 586 22.35 -40.82 -34.32
N GLY A 587 23.37 -41.69 -34.14
CA GLY A 587 23.35 -42.73 -33.11
C GLY A 587 22.60 -44.00 -33.51
N GLN A 588 22.20 -44.82 -32.53
CA GLN A 588 21.38 -46.00 -32.80
C GLN A 588 19.92 -45.59 -33.06
N PRO A 589 19.28 -46.08 -34.13
CA PRO A 589 17.89 -45.76 -34.41
C PRO A 589 16.97 -46.37 -33.36
N ALA A 590 16.11 -45.52 -32.76
CA ALA A 590 15.09 -45.97 -31.82
C ALA A 590 14.06 -46.86 -32.51
N LYS A 591 13.57 -47.89 -31.80
CA LYS A 591 12.44 -48.72 -32.25
C LYS A 591 11.10 -48.11 -31.86
N SER A 592 11.05 -47.41 -30.72
CA SER A 592 9.94 -46.54 -30.35
C SER A 592 10.47 -45.17 -29.98
N TRP A 593 9.85 -44.12 -30.50
CA TRP A 593 10.25 -42.72 -30.30
C TRP A 593 9.01 -41.87 -30.04
N MET A 594 9.07 -41.04 -29.00
CA MET A 594 8.02 -40.10 -28.67
C MET A 594 8.63 -38.75 -28.30
N GLY A 595 8.06 -37.68 -28.84
CA GLY A 595 8.54 -36.34 -28.54
C GLY A 595 7.42 -35.31 -28.54
N ALA A 596 7.57 -34.31 -27.68
CA ALA A 596 6.63 -33.20 -27.54
C ALA A 596 7.39 -31.86 -27.59
N PRO A 597 6.84 -30.84 -28.26
CA PRO A 597 7.44 -29.52 -28.26
C PRO A 597 7.29 -28.85 -26.90
N LEU A 598 8.33 -28.14 -26.48
CA LEU A 598 8.28 -27.26 -25.31
C LEU A 598 7.75 -25.90 -25.78
N LEU A 599 6.49 -25.60 -25.43
CA LEU A 599 5.79 -24.41 -25.90
C LEU A 599 5.48 -23.46 -24.74
N VAL A 600 5.81 -22.19 -24.92
CA VAL A 600 5.41 -21.09 -24.03
C VAL A 600 4.65 -20.07 -24.85
N HIS A 601 3.39 -19.78 -24.48
CA HIS A 601 2.50 -18.90 -25.25
C HIS A 601 2.44 -19.25 -26.76
N ASN A 602 2.46 -20.55 -27.08
CA ASN A 602 2.49 -21.08 -28.45
C ASN A 602 3.80 -20.84 -29.24
N ASN A 603 4.85 -20.33 -28.59
CA ASN A 603 6.20 -20.22 -29.16
C ASN A 603 7.06 -21.42 -28.73
N PRO A 604 7.73 -22.11 -29.67
CA PRO A 604 8.59 -23.22 -29.33
C PRO A 604 9.91 -22.72 -28.75
N ILE A 605 10.22 -23.15 -27.53
CA ILE A 605 11.50 -22.89 -26.86
C ILE A 605 12.40 -24.13 -26.87
N GLY A 606 11.92 -25.26 -27.40
CA GLY A 606 12.63 -26.53 -27.39
C GLY A 606 11.73 -27.72 -27.64
N ALA A 607 12.21 -28.91 -27.29
CA ALA A 607 11.48 -30.17 -27.32
C ALA A 607 11.99 -31.12 -26.23
N ILE A 608 11.11 -32.02 -25.78
CA ILE A 608 11.43 -33.13 -24.88
C ILE A 608 11.12 -34.44 -25.60
N ILE A 609 12.02 -35.42 -25.47
CA ILE A 609 12.02 -36.65 -26.25
C ILE A 609 12.27 -37.83 -25.33
N ILE A 610 11.48 -38.89 -25.48
CA ILE A 610 11.81 -40.22 -24.95
C ILE A 610 11.91 -41.25 -26.07
N GLN A 611 12.82 -42.21 -25.91
CA GLN A 611 13.05 -43.26 -26.90
C GLN A 611 13.42 -44.60 -26.28
N ASP A 612 12.96 -45.67 -26.92
CA ASP A 612 13.34 -47.06 -26.67
C ASP A 612 14.03 -47.64 -27.90
N VAL A 613 15.24 -48.17 -27.73
CA VAL A 613 16.06 -48.77 -28.78
C VAL A 613 15.85 -50.29 -28.91
N GLU A 614 15.24 -50.93 -27.90
CA GLU A 614 15.09 -52.38 -27.79
C GLU A 614 13.71 -52.87 -28.24
N HIS A 615 12.64 -52.12 -27.94
CA HIS A 615 11.25 -52.55 -28.17
C HIS A 615 10.45 -51.65 -29.12
N GLU A 616 9.67 -52.27 -30.01
CA GLU A 616 8.58 -51.60 -30.73
C GLU A 616 7.33 -51.57 -29.86
N LYS A 617 6.44 -50.59 -30.10
CA LYS A 617 5.17 -50.43 -29.38
C LYS A 617 5.35 -50.22 -27.89
N ALA A 618 6.44 -49.56 -27.51
CA ALA A 618 6.75 -49.21 -26.12
C ALA A 618 5.88 -48.07 -25.57
N PHE A 619 5.22 -47.29 -26.44
CA PHE A 619 4.39 -46.15 -26.07
C PHE A 619 2.98 -46.25 -26.67
N ASP A 620 1.99 -45.72 -25.96
CA ASP A 620 0.60 -45.64 -26.42
C ASP A 620 0.03 -44.20 -26.43
N ALA A 621 -1.27 -44.08 -26.71
CA ALA A 621 -1.94 -42.79 -26.82
C ALA A 621 -2.09 -42.07 -25.46
N ASP A 622 -2.19 -42.81 -24.35
CA ASP A 622 -2.27 -42.26 -23.01
C ASP A 622 -0.88 -41.73 -22.58
N ASP A 623 0.20 -42.45 -22.94
CA ASP A 623 1.58 -41.98 -22.75
C ASP A 623 1.84 -40.65 -23.47
N LEU A 624 1.40 -40.52 -24.73
CA LEU A 624 1.56 -39.28 -25.50
C LEU A 624 0.81 -38.10 -24.88
N LYS A 625 -0.40 -38.34 -24.38
CA LYS A 625 -1.22 -37.31 -23.74
C LYS A 625 -0.60 -36.84 -22.43
N PHE A 626 -0.14 -37.78 -21.62
CA PHE A 626 0.59 -37.48 -20.38
C PHE A 626 1.88 -36.70 -20.69
N PHE A 627 2.72 -37.23 -21.59
CA PHE A 627 4.01 -36.64 -21.94
C PHE A 627 3.88 -35.22 -22.53
N THR A 628 2.86 -34.96 -23.35
CA THR A 628 2.56 -33.61 -23.86
C THR A 628 2.18 -32.63 -22.74
N THR A 629 1.45 -33.11 -21.72
CA THR A 629 1.09 -32.29 -20.55
C THR A 629 2.32 -31.93 -19.74
N ILE A 630 3.23 -32.89 -19.53
CA ILE A 630 4.53 -32.67 -18.87
C ILE A 630 5.38 -31.66 -19.66
N ALA A 631 5.46 -31.81 -20.99
CA ALA A 631 6.21 -30.91 -21.85
C ALA A 631 5.77 -29.44 -21.70
N GLY A 632 4.46 -29.17 -21.58
CA GLY A 632 3.95 -27.83 -21.32
C GLY A 632 4.41 -27.24 -19.97
N GLN A 633 4.45 -28.06 -18.91
CA GLN A 633 4.94 -27.62 -17.60
C GLN A 633 6.45 -27.39 -17.61
N VAL A 634 7.22 -28.34 -18.12
CA VAL A 634 8.69 -28.26 -18.26
C VAL A 634 9.09 -27.04 -19.08
N ALA A 635 8.33 -26.69 -20.13
CA ALA A 635 8.57 -25.50 -20.92
C ALA A 635 8.47 -24.21 -20.08
N ASN A 636 7.47 -24.09 -19.23
CA ASN A 636 7.32 -22.92 -18.34
C ASN A 636 8.47 -22.81 -17.33
N VAL A 637 8.94 -23.94 -16.77
CA VAL A 637 10.06 -23.95 -15.83
C VAL A 637 11.35 -23.47 -16.49
N ILE A 638 11.68 -24.04 -17.64
CA ILE A 638 12.87 -23.67 -18.42
C ILE A 638 12.81 -22.20 -18.83
N HIS A 639 11.64 -21.73 -19.26
CA HIS A 639 11.46 -20.33 -19.63
C HIS A 639 11.67 -19.39 -18.43
N ASN A 640 11.06 -19.68 -17.29
CA ASN A 640 11.22 -18.89 -16.07
C ASN A 640 12.68 -18.87 -15.59
N ALA A 641 13.38 -20.01 -15.62
CA ALA A 641 14.79 -20.09 -15.28
C ALA A 641 15.66 -19.26 -16.23
N SER A 642 15.38 -19.29 -17.54
CA SER A 642 16.11 -18.48 -18.53
C SER A 642 15.92 -16.97 -18.32
N ILE A 643 14.69 -16.53 -18.00
CA ILE A 643 14.39 -15.12 -17.69
C ILE A 643 15.11 -14.69 -16.41
N LEU A 644 15.14 -15.55 -15.39
CA LEU A 644 15.81 -15.24 -14.13
C LEU A 644 17.33 -15.11 -14.31
N ASP A 645 17.95 -15.98 -15.12
CA ASP A 645 19.37 -15.89 -15.46
C ASP A 645 19.69 -14.59 -16.23
N GLU A 646 18.90 -14.26 -17.25
CA GLU A 646 19.04 -13.01 -18.01
C GLU A 646 18.89 -11.78 -17.10
N SER A 647 17.90 -11.79 -16.21
CA SER A 647 17.68 -10.72 -15.23
C SER A 647 18.84 -10.58 -14.26
N ASN A 648 19.39 -11.67 -13.75
CA ASN A 648 20.54 -11.64 -12.83
C ASN A 648 21.81 -11.12 -13.53
N ARG A 649 22.03 -11.55 -14.78
CA ARG A 649 23.14 -11.03 -15.60
C ARG A 649 23.00 -9.54 -15.86
N HIS A 650 21.79 -9.06 -16.18
CA HIS A 650 21.52 -7.63 -16.32
C HIS A 650 21.72 -6.85 -15.02
N ALA A 651 21.29 -7.40 -13.87
CA ALA A 651 21.47 -6.77 -12.57
C ALA A 651 22.95 -6.60 -12.20
N LEU A 652 23.76 -7.65 -12.40
CA LEU A 652 25.21 -7.61 -12.13
C LEU A 652 25.94 -6.61 -13.05
N GLN A 653 25.52 -6.51 -14.31
CA GLN A 653 26.05 -5.54 -15.24
C GLN A 653 25.73 -4.09 -14.82
N LEU A 654 24.50 -3.83 -14.37
CA LEU A 654 24.09 -2.52 -13.85
C LEU A 654 24.82 -2.16 -12.56
N GLU A 655 25.02 -3.11 -11.65
CA GLU A 655 25.80 -2.91 -10.42
C GLU A 655 27.22 -2.48 -10.74
N THR A 656 27.88 -3.17 -11.68
CA THR A 656 29.26 -2.85 -12.11
C THR A 656 29.34 -1.45 -12.72
N VAL A 657 28.38 -1.09 -13.59
CA VAL A 657 28.34 0.25 -14.21
C VAL A 657 28.06 1.34 -13.16
N ALA A 658 27.19 1.07 -12.18
CA ALA A 658 26.88 2.01 -11.10
C ALA A 658 28.07 2.21 -10.14
N GLU A 659 28.85 1.17 -9.88
CA GLU A 659 30.10 1.27 -9.10
C GLU A 659 31.12 2.17 -9.82
N ILE A 660 31.36 1.92 -11.11
CA ILE A 660 32.27 2.76 -11.92
C ILE A 660 31.75 4.21 -12.00
N GLY A 661 30.45 4.40 -12.22
CA GLY A 661 29.84 5.74 -12.25
C GLY A 661 30.02 6.50 -10.94
N ARG A 662 29.83 5.83 -9.79
CA ARG A 662 30.07 6.43 -8.46
C ARG A 662 31.54 6.82 -8.28
N ASP A 663 32.45 5.96 -8.73
CA ASP A 663 33.89 6.20 -8.64
C ASP A 663 34.37 7.35 -9.52
N ILE A 664 33.69 7.59 -10.65
CA ILE A 664 33.92 8.73 -11.54
C ILE A 664 33.35 10.02 -10.91
N SER A 665 32.10 10.02 -10.43
CA SER A 665 31.46 11.23 -9.86
C SER A 665 32.08 11.76 -8.56
N GLY A 666 33.02 11.04 -7.94
CA GLY A 666 33.61 11.40 -6.65
C GLY A 666 34.72 12.45 -6.68
N SER A 667 35.33 12.74 -7.84
CA SER A 667 36.40 13.76 -7.94
C SER A 667 35.85 15.10 -8.44
N LEU A 668 36.30 16.19 -7.80
CA LEU A 668 36.04 17.57 -8.22
C LEU A 668 37.19 18.17 -9.04
N ASP A 669 38.28 17.43 -9.21
CA ASP A 669 39.42 17.81 -10.03
C ASP A 669 39.30 17.18 -11.42
N LEU A 670 39.30 18.03 -12.46
CA LEU A 670 39.08 17.57 -13.83
C LEU A 670 40.19 16.62 -14.30
N ASP A 671 41.45 16.87 -13.96
CA ASP A 671 42.55 16.02 -14.41
C ASP A 671 42.52 14.65 -13.72
N GLU A 672 42.28 14.62 -12.41
CA GLU A 672 42.14 13.37 -11.65
C GLU A 672 40.94 12.53 -12.15
N LEU A 673 39.80 13.20 -12.38
CA LEU A 673 38.59 12.61 -12.94
C LEU A 673 38.88 11.90 -14.27
N LEU A 674 39.51 12.61 -15.21
CA LEU A 674 39.78 12.10 -16.55
C LEU A 674 40.78 10.93 -16.52
N ILE A 675 41.85 11.04 -15.72
CA ILE A 675 42.85 9.96 -15.54
C ILE A 675 42.20 8.68 -15.02
N LYS A 676 41.41 8.80 -13.94
CA LYS A 676 40.72 7.65 -13.35
C LYS A 676 39.73 7.03 -14.32
N SER A 677 39.00 7.86 -15.07
CA SER A 677 37.97 7.42 -16.02
C SER A 677 38.55 6.57 -17.16
N VAL A 678 39.57 7.07 -17.87
CA VAL A 678 40.16 6.30 -18.98
C VAL A 678 40.88 5.03 -18.50
N GLY A 679 41.48 5.08 -17.29
CA GLY A 679 42.09 3.92 -16.65
C GLY A 679 41.08 2.81 -16.36
N LEU A 680 39.98 3.15 -15.69
CA LEU A 680 38.90 2.22 -15.37
C LEU A 680 38.26 1.63 -16.65
N ILE A 681 38.00 2.46 -17.66
CA ILE A 681 37.43 2.01 -18.94
C ILE A 681 38.37 1.02 -19.64
N ARG A 682 39.67 1.31 -19.69
CA ARG A 682 40.64 0.40 -20.31
C ARG A 682 40.76 -0.92 -19.53
N GLU A 683 40.91 -0.86 -18.21
CA GLU A 683 41.17 -2.03 -17.38
C GLU A 683 39.95 -2.95 -17.25
N ARG A 684 38.75 -2.40 -17.04
CA ARG A 684 37.54 -3.19 -16.79
C ARG A 684 36.98 -3.84 -18.06
N PHE A 685 37.14 -3.20 -19.21
CA PHE A 685 36.65 -3.72 -20.49
C PHE A 685 37.77 -4.32 -21.36
N ASN A 686 39.01 -4.31 -20.87
CA ASN A 686 40.19 -4.88 -21.55
C ASN A 686 40.39 -4.34 -22.98
N PHE A 687 40.23 -3.03 -23.14
CA PHE A 687 40.46 -2.36 -24.41
C PHE A 687 41.93 -2.01 -24.62
N TYR A 688 42.32 -1.87 -25.89
CA TYR A 688 43.69 -1.53 -26.26
C TYR A 688 44.03 -0.10 -25.87
N HIS A 689 43.12 0.83 -26.14
CA HIS A 689 43.28 2.24 -25.86
C HIS A 689 41.93 2.88 -25.52
N ALA A 690 41.99 3.88 -24.65
CA ALA A 690 40.87 4.74 -24.32
C ALA A 690 41.40 6.17 -24.15
N SER A 691 40.68 7.15 -24.71
CA SER A 691 41.01 8.56 -24.62
C SER A 691 39.76 9.42 -24.51
N ILE A 692 39.88 10.57 -23.86
CA ILE A 692 38.82 11.56 -23.73
C ILE A 692 39.26 12.84 -24.43
N PHE A 693 38.42 13.29 -25.35
CA PHE A 693 38.53 14.57 -26.01
C PHE A 693 37.49 15.52 -25.43
N LEU A 694 37.89 16.74 -25.10
CA LEU A 694 36.97 17.83 -24.74
C LEU A 694 37.03 18.92 -25.80
N LEU A 695 35.91 19.60 -26.04
CA LEU A 695 35.85 20.71 -26.97
C LEU A 695 36.61 21.93 -26.42
N ASP A 696 37.33 22.63 -27.30
CA ASP A 696 37.87 23.95 -26.98
C ASP A 696 36.77 25.03 -26.97
N LEU A 697 37.09 26.22 -26.47
CA LEU A 697 36.33 27.44 -26.73
C LEU A 697 37.08 28.13 -27.88
N PRO A 698 36.58 28.18 -29.13
CA PRO A 698 35.18 28.35 -29.57
C PRO A 698 34.44 27.13 -30.14
N LYS A 699 34.81 25.89 -29.78
CA LYS A 699 34.27 24.59 -30.25
C LYS A 699 34.63 24.23 -31.69
N GLU A 700 35.82 24.65 -32.13
CA GLU A 700 36.34 24.28 -33.43
C GLU A 700 37.03 22.92 -33.40
N PHE A 701 37.67 22.59 -32.27
CA PHE A 701 38.45 21.36 -32.13
C PHE A 701 38.05 20.57 -30.88
N ALA A 702 38.01 19.26 -31.04
CA ALA A 702 38.05 18.28 -29.96
C ALA A 702 39.53 18.04 -29.61
N VAL A 703 39.94 18.48 -28.43
CA VAL A 703 41.33 18.41 -27.95
C VAL A 703 41.46 17.24 -26.99
N ILE A 704 42.49 16.41 -27.18
CA ILE A 704 42.75 15.29 -26.27
C ILE A 704 43.10 15.85 -24.89
N ARG A 705 42.37 15.42 -23.87
CA ARG A 705 42.63 15.82 -22.48
C ARG A 705 43.31 14.72 -21.69
N GLU A 706 42.90 13.49 -21.90
CA GLU A 706 43.53 12.34 -21.27
C GLU A 706 43.45 11.09 -22.14
N ALA A 707 44.46 10.22 -22.04
CA ALA A 707 44.55 9.02 -22.87
C ALA A 707 45.46 7.97 -22.26
N THR A 708 45.11 6.69 -22.44
CA THR A 708 45.82 5.58 -21.81
C THR A 708 47.04 5.10 -22.59
N GLY A 709 48.06 4.62 -21.88
CA GLY A 709 49.27 4.03 -22.46
C GLY A 709 50.26 5.06 -23.00
N GLU A 710 51.41 4.59 -23.50
CA GLU A 710 52.50 5.45 -23.97
C GLU A 710 52.08 6.31 -25.18
N ALA A 711 51.32 5.73 -26.11
CA ALA A 711 50.74 6.43 -27.24
C ALA A 711 49.83 7.60 -26.79
N GLY A 712 48.96 7.36 -25.81
CA GLY A 712 48.11 8.39 -25.22
C GLY A 712 48.91 9.52 -24.58
N ALA A 713 49.96 9.19 -23.82
CA ALA A 713 50.84 10.18 -23.20
C ALA A 713 51.63 11.02 -24.23
N GLN A 714 51.96 10.46 -25.40
CA GLN A 714 52.55 11.21 -26.51
C GLN A 714 51.53 12.12 -27.19
N LEU A 715 50.32 11.63 -27.46
CA LEU A 715 49.23 12.43 -28.04
C LEU A 715 48.84 13.62 -27.15
N LYS A 716 48.76 13.41 -25.82
CA LYS A 716 48.52 14.48 -24.83
C LYS A 716 49.63 15.53 -24.86
N ARG A 717 50.90 15.13 -24.81
CA ARG A 717 52.05 16.04 -24.87
C ARG A 717 52.12 16.83 -26.18
N ALA A 718 51.68 16.23 -27.28
CA ALA A 718 51.62 16.88 -28.59
C ALA A 718 50.42 17.84 -28.73
N GLY A 719 49.48 17.87 -27.77
CA GLY A 719 48.25 18.67 -27.86
C GLY A 719 47.37 18.23 -29.03
N HIS A 720 47.25 16.92 -29.26
CA HIS A 720 46.53 16.38 -30.40
C HIS A 720 45.08 16.89 -30.45
N LYS A 721 44.65 17.37 -31.62
CA LYS A 721 43.35 18.01 -31.82
C LYS A 721 42.70 17.53 -33.12
N ILE A 722 41.40 17.36 -33.07
CA ILE A 722 40.58 16.87 -34.17
C ILE A 722 39.49 17.89 -34.46
N GLY A 723 39.27 18.24 -35.74
CA GLY A 723 38.22 19.19 -36.11
C GLY A 723 36.82 18.63 -35.81
N VAL A 724 35.99 19.43 -35.15
CA VAL A 724 34.59 19.07 -34.86
C VAL A 724 33.81 18.94 -36.17
N GLY A 725 33.05 17.85 -36.32
CA GLY A 725 32.32 17.54 -37.55
C GLY A 725 33.18 17.09 -38.73
N SER A 726 34.48 16.85 -38.52
CA SER A 726 35.36 16.28 -39.54
C SER A 726 35.03 14.82 -39.85
N LYS A 727 35.68 14.26 -40.88
CA LYS A 727 35.45 12.86 -41.31
C LYS A 727 36.02 11.81 -40.34
N SER A 728 36.80 12.21 -39.32
CA SER A 728 37.29 11.26 -38.32
C SER A 728 36.16 10.78 -37.42
N ILE A 729 36.35 9.63 -36.76
CA ILE A 729 35.34 9.03 -35.90
C ILE A 729 34.99 9.98 -34.73
N VAL A 730 36.00 10.47 -34.00
CA VAL A 730 35.84 11.50 -32.95
C VAL A 730 35.23 12.81 -33.50
N GLY A 731 35.64 13.24 -34.70
CA GLY A 731 35.11 14.45 -35.34
C GLY A 731 33.62 14.34 -35.64
N PHE A 732 33.18 13.21 -36.19
CA PHE A 732 31.76 12.93 -36.45
C PHE A 732 30.95 12.97 -35.16
N VAL A 733 31.39 12.26 -34.12
CA VAL A 733 30.69 12.16 -32.84
C VAL A 733 30.57 13.52 -32.15
N THR A 734 31.64 14.32 -32.16
CA THR A 734 31.62 15.67 -31.56
C THR A 734 30.78 16.67 -32.35
N GLY A 735 30.60 16.47 -33.65
CA GLY A 735 29.75 17.34 -34.49
C GLY A 735 28.28 16.96 -34.52
N LYS A 736 27.95 15.66 -34.41
CA LYS A 736 26.57 15.13 -34.50
C LYS A 736 25.95 14.78 -33.15
N GLY A 737 26.75 14.42 -32.14
CA GLY A 737 26.26 13.97 -30.83
C GLY A 737 25.69 12.54 -30.85
N GLU A 738 26.05 11.76 -31.87
CA GLU A 738 25.67 10.36 -32.08
C GLU A 738 26.92 9.48 -32.00
N SER A 739 26.80 8.31 -31.37
CA SER A 739 27.89 7.35 -31.22
C SER A 739 28.23 6.71 -32.57
N LEU A 740 29.52 6.51 -32.85
CA LEU A 740 29.99 5.89 -34.10
C LEU A 740 30.94 4.74 -33.78
N VAL A 741 30.68 3.59 -34.39
CA VAL A 741 31.45 2.36 -34.16
C VAL A 741 31.93 1.80 -35.48
N VAL A 742 33.24 1.68 -35.61
CA VAL A 742 33.91 0.99 -36.70
C VAL A 742 34.35 -0.38 -36.20
N ASN A 743 33.62 -1.40 -36.61
CA ASN A 743 33.87 -2.78 -36.18
C ASN A 743 35.12 -3.40 -36.83
N ASP A 744 35.52 -2.95 -38.01
CA ASP A 744 36.70 -3.46 -38.72
C ASP A 744 37.37 -2.33 -39.50
N THR A 745 38.47 -1.80 -38.95
CA THR A 745 39.20 -0.67 -39.53
C THR A 745 39.81 -0.95 -40.90
N SER A 746 39.96 -2.23 -41.28
CA SER A 746 40.48 -2.62 -42.60
C SER A 746 39.44 -2.49 -43.72
N LYS A 747 38.15 -2.42 -43.36
CA LYS A 747 37.02 -2.40 -44.32
C LYS A 747 36.29 -1.07 -44.38
N ASP A 748 36.43 -0.23 -43.37
CA ASP A 748 35.68 1.02 -43.27
C ASP A 748 36.49 2.22 -43.77
N ALA A 749 35.98 2.90 -44.80
CA ALA A 749 36.61 4.06 -45.41
C ALA A 749 36.59 5.32 -44.52
N THR A 750 35.85 5.30 -43.41
CA THR A 750 35.77 6.42 -42.45
C THR A 750 36.86 6.38 -41.38
N TYR A 751 37.58 5.26 -41.27
CA TYR A 751 38.70 5.12 -40.33
C TYR A 751 39.95 5.85 -40.82
N TYR A 752 40.53 6.67 -39.93
CA TYR A 752 41.81 7.35 -40.16
C TYR A 752 42.86 6.79 -39.20
N ALA A 753 43.80 6.01 -39.74
CA ALA A 753 44.83 5.37 -38.95
C ALA A 753 45.73 6.40 -38.23
N ASN A 754 45.84 6.27 -36.91
CA ASN A 754 46.78 7.03 -36.11
C ASN A 754 48.13 6.30 -36.07
N PRO A 755 49.25 6.91 -36.52
CA PRO A 755 50.57 6.26 -36.52
C PRO A 755 51.04 5.75 -35.14
N LEU A 756 50.52 6.33 -34.05
CA LEU A 756 50.85 5.93 -32.69
C LEU A 756 50.02 4.75 -32.16
N LEU A 757 48.97 4.34 -32.89
CA LEU A 757 48.07 3.24 -32.53
C LEU A 757 47.92 2.28 -33.73
N PRO A 758 49.01 1.63 -34.20
CA PRO A 758 49.01 0.86 -35.43
C PRO A 758 48.19 -0.44 -35.37
N ASP A 759 47.94 -0.95 -34.16
CA ASP A 759 47.25 -2.23 -33.96
C ASP A 759 45.73 -2.09 -33.83
N THR A 760 45.16 -0.90 -34.02
CA THR A 760 43.72 -0.65 -33.89
C THR A 760 42.94 -1.33 -35.03
N LYS A 761 42.14 -2.33 -34.66
CA LYS A 761 41.28 -3.11 -35.58
C LYS A 761 39.80 -2.80 -35.44
N ALA A 762 39.39 -2.19 -34.33
CA ALA A 762 38.05 -1.64 -34.13
C ALA A 762 38.15 -0.36 -33.27
N GLU A 763 37.29 0.61 -33.53
CA GLU A 763 37.20 1.88 -32.79
C GLU A 763 35.75 2.26 -32.54
N ALA A 764 35.45 2.76 -31.35
CA ALA A 764 34.15 3.28 -30.96
C ALA A 764 34.35 4.64 -30.30
N ALA A 765 33.70 5.67 -30.84
CA ALA A 765 33.61 6.96 -30.19
C ALA A 765 32.18 7.24 -29.73
N ILE A 766 32.08 7.77 -28.52
CA ILE A 766 30.82 7.96 -27.79
C ILE A 766 30.76 9.42 -27.31
N PRO A 767 29.66 10.14 -27.56
CA PRO A 767 29.57 11.55 -27.22
C PRO A 767 29.50 11.74 -25.71
N LEU A 768 30.30 12.69 -25.20
CA LEU A 768 30.12 13.22 -23.84
C LEU A 768 29.14 14.39 -23.94
N LYS A 769 27.88 14.19 -23.53
CA LYS A 769 26.84 15.20 -23.64
C LYS A 769 25.97 15.31 -22.39
N VAL A 770 25.52 16.52 -22.10
CA VAL A 770 24.54 16.83 -21.04
C VAL A 770 23.37 17.56 -21.69
N GLY A 771 22.23 16.89 -21.80
CA GLY A 771 21.13 17.36 -22.66
C GLY A 771 21.58 17.48 -24.12
N ASP A 772 21.36 18.64 -24.73
CA ASP A 772 21.80 18.92 -26.11
C ASP A 772 23.26 19.46 -26.19
N ARG A 773 23.91 19.71 -25.05
CA ARG A 773 25.27 20.25 -24.99
C ARG A 773 26.28 19.12 -25.11
N ILE A 774 26.98 19.05 -26.24
CA ILE A 774 28.17 18.20 -26.43
C ILE A 774 29.37 18.87 -25.77
N LEU A 775 30.03 18.15 -24.86
CA LEU A 775 31.25 18.54 -24.16
C LEU A 775 32.49 17.96 -24.80
N GLY A 776 32.36 16.81 -25.48
CA GLY A 776 33.49 16.07 -26.00
C GLY A 776 33.12 14.68 -26.51
N ALA A 777 34.10 13.79 -26.57
CA ALA A 777 33.91 12.39 -26.91
C ALA A 777 34.85 11.48 -26.11
N LEU A 778 34.34 10.32 -25.73
CA LEU A 778 35.11 9.18 -25.27
C LEU A 778 35.44 8.32 -26.49
N ASP A 779 36.73 8.13 -26.77
CA ASP A 779 37.24 7.27 -27.83
C ASP A 779 37.83 6.00 -27.22
N VAL A 780 37.47 4.84 -27.78
CA VAL A 780 37.90 3.52 -27.30
C VAL A 780 38.29 2.65 -28.49
N GLN A 781 39.43 1.98 -28.40
CA GLN A 781 40.00 1.19 -29.49
C GLN A 781 40.36 -0.22 -29.03
N SER A 782 40.28 -1.18 -29.96
CA SER A 782 40.57 -2.59 -29.73
C SER A 782 41.50 -3.15 -30.81
N THR A 783 42.35 -4.11 -30.43
CA THR A 783 43.20 -4.86 -31.37
C THR A 783 42.48 -6.02 -32.05
N LYS A 784 41.19 -6.22 -31.74
CA LYS A 784 40.33 -7.25 -32.34
C LYS A 784 39.20 -6.59 -33.13
N PRO A 785 38.91 -7.04 -34.36
CA PRO A 785 37.71 -6.60 -35.08
C PRO A 785 36.46 -7.12 -34.36
N TYR A 786 35.34 -6.41 -34.50
CA TYR A 786 34.03 -6.71 -33.89
C TYR A 786 34.08 -6.83 -32.36
N SER A 787 34.98 -6.08 -31.71
CA SER A 787 35.18 -6.13 -30.26
C SER A 787 34.10 -5.39 -29.45
N PHE A 788 33.22 -4.64 -30.11
CA PHE A 788 32.16 -3.85 -29.47
C PHE A 788 30.81 -4.54 -29.68
N SER A 789 30.38 -5.33 -28.69
CA SER A 789 29.01 -5.84 -28.64
C SER A 789 28.03 -4.72 -28.31
N GLU A 790 26.73 -4.91 -28.62
CA GLU A 790 25.69 -3.96 -28.21
C GLU A 790 25.70 -3.72 -26.70
N ASP A 791 25.89 -4.77 -25.90
CA ASP A 791 25.89 -4.67 -24.44
C ASP A 791 27.06 -3.81 -23.93
N ASN A 792 28.26 -4.00 -24.51
CA ASN A 792 29.43 -3.19 -24.16
C ASN A 792 29.25 -1.73 -24.57
N LEU A 793 28.66 -1.47 -25.74
CA LEU A 793 28.37 -0.11 -26.19
C LEU A 793 27.35 0.59 -25.30
N ARG A 794 26.30 -0.11 -24.84
CA ARG A 794 25.34 0.44 -23.88
C ARG A 794 26.02 0.78 -22.55
N SER A 795 26.87 -0.11 -22.03
CA SER A 795 27.64 0.15 -20.82
C SER A 795 28.57 1.36 -20.99
N LEU A 796 29.28 1.47 -22.10
CA LEU A 796 30.16 2.61 -22.38
C LEU A 796 29.38 3.92 -22.58
N GLN A 797 28.17 3.88 -23.16
CA GLN A 797 27.28 5.03 -23.26
C GLN A 797 26.88 5.55 -21.88
N ILE A 798 26.48 4.65 -20.97
CA ILE A 798 26.12 5.05 -19.59
C ILE A 798 27.33 5.70 -18.89
N LEU A 799 28.53 5.14 -19.06
CA LEU A 799 29.75 5.71 -18.49
C LEU A 799 30.09 7.07 -19.11
N ALA A 800 29.94 7.22 -20.42
CA ALA A 800 30.13 8.48 -21.12
C ALA A 800 29.14 9.56 -20.64
N ASP A 801 27.88 9.19 -20.41
CA ASP A 801 26.86 10.10 -19.88
C ASP A 801 27.20 10.55 -18.44
N GLN A 802 27.62 9.62 -17.57
CA GLN A 802 28.05 9.95 -16.20
C GLN A 802 29.31 10.81 -16.19
N LEU A 803 30.27 10.51 -17.07
CA LEU A 803 31.48 11.29 -17.23
C LEU A 803 31.18 12.70 -17.75
N ALA A 804 30.24 12.86 -18.70
CA ALA A 804 29.81 14.16 -19.19
C ALA A 804 29.20 15.02 -18.07
N VAL A 805 28.37 14.42 -17.21
CA VAL A 805 27.82 15.10 -16.03
C VAL A 805 28.93 15.49 -15.05
N ALA A 806 29.87 14.60 -14.77
CA ALA A 806 31.00 14.89 -13.88
C ALA A 806 31.88 16.03 -14.42
N VAL A 807 32.22 16.01 -15.71
CA VAL A 807 32.98 17.08 -16.37
C VAL A 807 32.25 18.41 -16.29
N ALA A 808 30.95 18.44 -16.60
CA ALA A 808 30.14 19.65 -16.47
C ALA A 808 30.11 20.20 -15.03
N ASN A 809 30.05 19.31 -14.04
CA ASN A 809 30.09 19.70 -12.63
C ASN A 809 31.45 20.26 -12.23
N THR A 810 32.56 19.68 -12.71
CA THR A 810 33.91 20.21 -12.45
C THR A 810 34.13 21.59 -13.09
N GLU A 811 33.66 21.81 -14.32
CA GLU A 811 33.68 23.12 -14.99
C GLU A 811 32.92 24.17 -14.17
N LEU A 812 31.68 23.84 -13.77
CA LEU A 812 30.82 24.75 -12.98
C LEU A 812 31.42 25.05 -11.60
N PHE A 813 32.03 24.05 -10.95
CA PHE A 813 32.66 24.23 -9.66
C PHE A 813 33.89 25.13 -9.75
N ALA A 814 34.72 24.96 -10.77
CA ALA A 814 35.88 25.81 -11.01
C ALA A 814 35.46 27.28 -11.24
N GLU A 815 34.46 27.51 -12.10
CA GLU A 815 33.87 28.84 -12.35
C GLU A 815 33.32 29.46 -11.05
N THR A 816 32.60 28.68 -10.25
CA THR A 816 32.06 29.14 -8.97
C THR A 816 33.17 29.52 -7.98
N GLN A 817 34.24 28.72 -7.89
CA GLN A 817 35.38 29.02 -7.01
C GLN A 817 36.11 30.29 -7.44
N GLU A 818 36.28 30.50 -8.74
CA GLU A 818 36.88 31.71 -9.28
C GLU A 818 36.06 32.96 -8.91
N HIS A 819 34.75 32.94 -9.14
CA HIS A 819 33.86 34.03 -8.75
C HIS A 819 33.85 34.28 -7.23
N LEU A 820 33.86 33.23 -6.41
CA LEU A 820 33.94 33.38 -4.95
C LEU A 820 35.27 33.99 -4.49
N SER A 821 36.38 33.63 -5.15
CA SER A 821 37.69 34.22 -4.90
C SER A 821 37.68 35.73 -5.20
N GLN A 822 37.18 36.10 -6.38
CA GLN A 822 37.03 37.51 -6.80
C GLN A 822 36.14 38.30 -5.82
N HIS A 823 35.00 37.74 -5.41
CA HIS A 823 34.09 38.39 -4.46
C HIS A 823 34.71 38.56 -3.05
N ARG A 824 35.45 37.57 -2.55
CA ARG A 824 36.13 37.68 -1.24
C ARG A 824 37.15 38.82 -1.23
N LEU A 825 37.90 38.96 -2.31
CA LEU A 825 38.90 40.01 -2.46
C LEU A 825 38.25 41.41 -2.48
N LEU A 826 37.18 41.57 -3.26
CA LEU A 826 36.36 42.79 -3.28
C LEU A 826 35.82 43.17 -1.90
N HIS A 827 35.23 42.20 -1.19
CA HIS A 827 34.68 42.42 0.14
C HIS A 827 35.78 42.80 1.15
N HIS A 828 36.97 42.19 1.06
CA HIS A 828 38.09 42.51 1.95
C HIS A 828 38.58 43.96 1.78
N ILE A 829 38.70 44.45 0.54
CA ILE A 829 39.10 45.85 0.25
C ILE A 829 38.07 46.82 0.83
N THR A 830 36.79 46.61 0.53
CA THR A 830 35.71 47.50 0.99
C THR A 830 35.56 47.52 2.50
N SER A 831 35.67 46.36 3.18
CA SER A 831 35.60 46.28 4.64
C SER A 831 36.78 46.95 5.32
N THR A 832 37.99 46.80 4.77
CA THR A 832 39.19 47.47 5.30
C THR A 832 39.06 48.99 5.14
N ALA A 833 38.64 49.46 3.96
CA ALA A 833 38.40 50.88 3.72
C ALA A 833 37.31 51.45 4.63
N ALA A 834 36.20 50.73 4.84
CA ALA A 834 35.11 51.17 5.70
C ALA A 834 35.48 51.25 7.19
N SER A 835 36.56 50.58 7.61
CA SER A 835 37.02 50.54 9.01
C SER A 835 37.97 51.69 9.36
N GLY A 836 38.37 52.53 8.40
CA GLY A 836 39.22 53.69 8.64
C GLY A 836 38.57 54.69 9.62
N LEU A 837 39.37 55.27 10.53
CA LEU A 837 38.88 56.26 11.50
C LEU A 837 38.73 57.65 10.87
N THR A 838 39.45 57.88 9.77
CA THR A 838 39.41 59.10 8.95
C THR A 838 39.18 58.75 7.48
N LEU A 839 38.70 59.73 6.70
CA LEU A 839 38.56 59.57 5.25
C LEU A 839 39.89 59.23 4.59
N GLU A 840 40.98 59.81 5.07
CA GLU A 840 42.33 59.61 4.51
C GLU A 840 42.83 58.18 4.72
N GLU A 841 42.70 57.64 5.93
CA GLU A 841 43.03 56.23 6.23
C GLU A 841 42.20 55.24 5.40
N ALA A 842 40.92 55.55 5.19
CA ALA A 842 40.02 54.73 4.38
C ALA A 842 40.46 54.69 2.91
N LEU A 843 40.81 55.85 2.34
CA LEU A 843 41.25 55.97 0.95
C LEU A 843 42.65 55.38 0.74
N GLU A 844 43.58 55.59 1.67
CA GLU A 844 44.90 54.96 1.64
C GLU A 844 44.82 53.43 1.65
N SER A 845 43.98 52.88 2.52
CA SER A 845 43.77 51.44 2.61
C SER A 845 43.17 50.89 1.32
N ALA A 846 42.25 51.64 0.69
CA ALA A 846 41.66 51.28 -0.60
C ALA A 846 42.69 51.23 -1.74
N VAL A 847 43.52 52.26 -1.89
CA VAL A 847 44.54 52.27 -2.97
C VAL A 847 45.60 51.20 -2.78
N LYS A 848 46.05 50.93 -1.54
CA LYS A 848 46.99 49.84 -1.21
C LYS A 848 46.38 48.46 -1.53
N GLY A 849 45.12 48.22 -1.15
CA GLY A 849 44.42 46.97 -1.44
C GLY A 849 44.20 46.74 -2.94
N LEU A 850 43.89 47.81 -3.68
CA LEU A 850 43.72 47.79 -5.13
C LEU A 850 45.01 47.52 -5.90
N GLN A 851 46.12 48.09 -5.46
CA GLN A 851 47.43 47.86 -6.09
C GLN A 851 47.82 46.38 -6.04
N VAL A 852 47.62 45.73 -4.88
CA VAL A 852 47.90 44.29 -4.70
C VAL A 852 46.98 43.43 -5.55
N THR A 853 45.72 43.86 -5.73
CA THR A 853 44.66 43.06 -6.36
C THR A 853 44.67 43.11 -7.87
N LEU A 854 44.77 44.31 -8.46
CA LEU A 854 44.68 44.51 -9.90
C LEU A 854 46.04 44.36 -10.59
N GLY A 855 47.13 44.18 -9.82
CA GLY A 855 48.50 44.17 -10.36
C GLY A 855 48.89 45.47 -11.06
N GLY A 856 48.09 46.54 -10.91
CA GLY A 856 48.38 47.84 -11.46
C GLY A 856 49.58 48.45 -10.77
N ASP A 857 50.50 49.03 -11.55
CA ASP A 857 51.72 49.62 -11.01
C ASP A 857 51.39 50.83 -10.15
N ARG A 858 50.33 51.56 -10.52
CA ARG A 858 49.94 52.80 -9.86
C ARG A 858 48.43 52.92 -9.70
N VAL A 859 47.99 53.32 -8.51
CA VAL A 859 46.57 53.55 -8.19
C VAL A 859 46.41 54.91 -7.54
N ILE A 860 45.44 55.70 -7.98
CA ILE A 860 45.17 57.03 -7.44
C ILE A 860 43.67 57.28 -7.32
N ILE A 861 43.26 57.87 -6.20
CA ILE A 861 41.90 58.37 -5.98
C ILE A 861 41.96 59.89 -5.95
N LEU A 862 41.21 60.51 -6.86
CA LEU A 862 41.02 61.95 -6.91
C LEU A 862 39.59 62.30 -6.49
N LEU A 863 39.41 63.24 -5.58
CA LEU A 863 38.08 63.72 -5.19
C LEU A 863 37.77 65.06 -5.87
N VAL A 864 36.48 65.28 -6.16
CA VAL A 864 36.01 66.53 -6.76
C VAL A 864 36.04 67.65 -5.74
N ASN A 865 36.77 68.73 -6.06
CA ASN A 865 36.66 70.03 -5.40
C ASN A 865 35.67 70.92 -6.17
N ARG A 866 34.49 71.14 -5.60
CA ARG A 866 33.39 71.88 -6.25
C ARG A 866 33.68 73.37 -6.42
N GLU A 867 34.46 73.98 -5.52
CA GLU A 867 34.77 75.41 -5.58
C GLU A 867 35.75 75.72 -6.70
N LYS A 868 36.78 74.88 -6.86
CA LYS A 868 37.83 75.05 -7.87
C LYS A 868 37.50 74.41 -9.22
N LYS A 869 36.47 73.55 -9.29
CA LYS A 869 36.13 72.69 -10.45
C LYS A 869 37.28 71.78 -10.90
N MET A 870 38.04 71.28 -9.95
CA MET A 870 39.20 70.40 -10.17
C MET A 870 39.02 69.06 -9.44
N LEU A 871 39.70 68.03 -9.92
CA LEU A 871 39.98 66.79 -9.22
C LEU A 871 41.29 66.96 -8.43
N GLU A 872 41.23 66.78 -7.12
CA GLU A 872 42.36 66.87 -6.20
C GLU A 872 42.75 65.45 -5.75
N VAL A 873 44.04 65.12 -5.76
CA VAL A 873 44.53 63.83 -5.27
C VAL A 873 44.28 63.70 -3.77
N GLN A 874 43.75 62.56 -3.34
CA GLN A 874 43.47 62.28 -1.91
C GLN A 874 44.15 61.01 -1.41
N ALA A 875 44.39 60.04 -2.29
CA ALA A 875 45.22 58.89 -1.97
C ALA A 875 45.90 58.39 -3.23
N SER A 876 47.16 57.97 -3.12
CA SER A 876 47.90 57.41 -4.24
C SER A 876 48.90 56.36 -3.77
N VAL A 877 49.22 55.40 -4.64
CA VAL A 877 50.27 54.41 -4.43
C VAL A 877 50.93 54.09 -5.78
N GLY A 878 52.25 53.87 -5.78
CA GLY A 878 53.03 53.62 -7.02
C GLY A 878 53.52 54.87 -7.76
N TYR A 879 53.22 56.07 -7.25
CA TYR A 879 53.69 57.36 -7.77
C TYR A 879 54.89 57.91 -6.96
N ALA A 880 55.69 58.80 -7.55
CA ALA A 880 56.75 59.51 -6.83
C ALA A 880 56.19 60.59 -5.89
N ASN A 881 56.86 60.90 -4.77
CA ASN A 881 56.33 61.74 -3.68
C ASN A 881 55.81 63.15 -4.05
N ASP A 882 56.11 63.68 -5.24
CA ASP A 882 55.66 65.00 -5.71
C ASP A 882 54.22 64.99 -6.32
N THR A 883 53.52 63.85 -6.36
CA THR A 883 52.18 63.76 -6.98
C THR A 883 51.00 64.26 -6.14
N THR A 884 51.20 64.63 -4.87
CA THR A 884 50.15 65.13 -3.97
C THR A 884 49.65 66.55 -4.31
N GLU A 885 50.35 67.31 -5.16
CA GLU A 885 49.93 68.64 -5.61
C GLU A 885 49.20 68.66 -6.98
N MET A 886 48.90 67.47 -7.54
CA MET A 886 48.27 67.37 -8.85
C MET A 886 46.78 67.78 -8.82
N ASN A 887 46.42 68.73 -9.68
CA ASN A 887 45.04 69.18 -9.90
C ASN A 887 44.64 68.99 -11.35
N ILE A 888 43.59 68.20 -11.62
CA ILE A 888 43.09 67.93 -12.98
C ILE A 888 41.74 68.64 -13.16
N GLU A 889 41.61 69.47 -14.19
CA GLU A 889 40.34 70.13 -14.50
C GLU A 889 39.27 69.12 -14.93
N ILE A 890 38.04 69.26 -14.42
CA ILE A 890 36.94 68.39 -14.83
C ILE A 890 36.70 68.53 -16.35
N GLY A 891 36.69 67.41 -17.07
CA GLY A 891 36.59 67.35 -18.53
C GLY A 891 37.93 67.35 -19.27
N LYS A 892 39.06 67.53 -18.59
CA LYS A 892 40.41 67.43 -19.14
C LYS A 892 41.09 66.15 -18.66
N GLY A 893 41.92 65.52 -19.49
CA GLY A 893 42.54 64.25 -19.12
C GLY A 893 41.57 63.08 -19.17
N VAL A 894 42.09 61.87 -18.96
CA VAL A 894 41.31 60.64 -18.87
C VAL A 894 40.41 60.67 -17.63
N THR A 895 40.98 60.95 -16.47
CA THR A 895 40.25 61.06 -15.20
C THR A 895 39.24 62.21 -15.18
N GLY A 896 39.58 63.39 -15.71
CA GLY A 896 38.61 64.49 -15.82
C GLY A 896 37.50 64.21 -16.83
N TRP A 897 37.77 63.49 -17.92
CA TRP A 897 36.72 63.04 -18.85
C TRP A 897 35.74 62.09 -18.16
N VAL A 898 36.25 61.12 -17.39
CA VAL A 898 35.44 60.18 -16.59
C VAL A 898 34.58 60.91 -15.57
N ALA A 899 35.13 61.91 -14.86
CA ALA A 899 34.37 62.74 -13.94
C ALA A 899 33.22 63.50 -14.64
N ALA A 900 33.46 64.03 -15.84
CA ALA A 900 32.46 64.81 -16.59
C ALA A 900 31.34 63.93 -17.18
N HIS A 901 31.68 62.73 -17.68
CA HIS A 901 30.74 61.87 -18.40
C HIS A 901 30.08 60.81 -17.51
N LYS A 902 30.53 60.65 -16.26
CA LYS A 902 30.01 59.67 -15.30
C LYS A 902 30.04 58.24 -15.82
N ARG A 903 31.03 57.90 -16.63
CA ARG A 903 31.22 56.57 -17.21
C ARG A 903 32.68 56.16 -17.10
N PRO A 904 32.94 54.86 -16.88
CA PRO A 904 34.29 54.32 -16.89
C PRO A 904 34.95 54.53 -18.27
N LEU A 905 36.28 54.58 -18.28
CA LEU A 905 37.08 54.68 -19.50
C LEU A 905 38.32 53.80 -19.35
N ARG A 906 38.41 52.78 -20.20
CA ARG A 906 39.55 51.86 -20.31
C ARG A 906 40.34 52.17 -21.58
N ILE A 907 41.63 52.39 -21.43
CA ILE A 907 42.55 52.75 -22.51
C ILE A 907 43.63 51.67 -22.60
N ARG A 908 43.70 51.01 -23.76
CA ARG A 908 44.66 49.93 -24.03
C ARG A 908 46.09 50.44 -24.20
N ASP A 909 46.28 51.53 -24.95
CA ASP A 909 47.55 52.24 -25.02
C ASP A 909 47.34 53.76 -24.89
N VAL A 910 47.89 54.36 -23.84
CA VAL A 910 47.75 55.79 -23.56
C VAL A 910 48.47 56.67 -24.58
N ASN A 911 49.44 56.13 -25.34
CA ASN A 911 50.08 56.88 -26.42
C ASN A 911 49.17 57.05 -27.64
N GLU A 912 48.10 56.26 -27.74
CA GLU A 912 47.12 56.34 -28.82
C GLU A 912 45.91 57.21 -28.45
N ASP A 913 45.76 57.60 -27.16
CA ASP A 913 44.62 58.40 -26.70
C ASP A 913 45.00 59.88 -26.53
N PRO A 914 44.40 60.81 -27.31
CA PRO A 914 44.71 62.24 -27.23
C PRO A 914 44.26 62.90 -25.92
N ARG A 915 43.44 62.22 -25.12
CA ARG A 915 43.00 62.71 -23.80
C ARG A 915 44.04 62.42 -22.72
N TYR A 916 45.02 61.56 -22.97
CA TYR A 916 46.02 61.23 -21.97
C TYR A 916 46.88 62.44 -21.62
N ILE A 917 46.97 62.73 -20.32
CA ILE A 917 47.91 63.75 -19.81
C ILE A 917 49.13 63.01 -19.28
N LYS A 918 50.25 63.17 -19.98
CA LYS A 918 51.48 62.45 -19.67
C LYS A 918 52.12 62.98 -18.38
N PHE A 919 51.78 62.32 -17.28
CA PHE A 919 52.36 62.60 -15.96
C PHE A 919 53.44 61.61 -15.57
N SER A 920 53.29 60.34 -15.93
CA SER A 920 54.35 59.35 -15.83
C SER A 920 54.86 58.96 -17.21
N PRO A 921 56.19 58.94 -17.43
CA PRO A 921 56.75 58.66 -18.75
C PRO A 921 56.55 57.21 -19.22
N ASN A 922 56.31 56.28 -18.28
CA ASN A 922 56.27 54.84 -18.55
C ASN A 922 54.87 54.23 -18.60
N THR A 923 53.81 54.99 -18.29
CA THR A 923 52.44 54.46 -18.34
C THR A 923 52.09 54.08 -19.78
N ARG A 924 51.54 52.88 -19.95
CA ARG A 924 51.12 52.33 -21.24
C ARG A 924 49.62 52.07 -21.27
N SER A 925 48.97 51.64 -20.20
CA SER A 925 47.51 51.52 -20.16
C SER A 925 46.92 52.21 -18.93
N GLU A 926 45.68 52.65 -19.03
CA GLU A 926 44.97 53.38 -17.96
C GLU A 926 43.50 52.94 -17.90
N LEU A 927 42.97 52.73 -16.70
CA LEU A 927 41.55 52.49 -16.45
C LEU A 927 41.08 53.44 -15.35
N ALA A 928 40.13 54.31 -15.70
CA ALA A 928 39.53 55.27 -14.80
C ALA A 928 38.03 55.01 -14.63
N VAL A 929 37.54 55.00 -13.40
CA VAL A 929 36.09 54.85 -13.11
C VAL A 929 35.60 55.93 -12.15
N PRO A 930 34.35 56.41 -12.31
CA PRO A 930 33.81 57.48 -11.50
C PRO A 930 33.32 56.96 -10.13
N LEU A 931 33.56 57.74 -9.08
CA LEU A 931 33.02 57.51 -7.74
C LEU A 931 31.67 58.22 -7.61
N ILE A 932 30.58 57.51 -7.83
CA ILE A 932 29.23 58.10 -7.90
C ILE A 932 28.41 57.72 -6.67
N TYR A 933 27.84 58.72 -5.99
CA TYR A 933 26.89 58.53 -4.90
C TYR A 933 25.62 59.35 -5.16
N ARG A 934 24.44 58.70 -5.19
CA ARG A 934 23.14 59.36 -5.47
C ARG A 934 23.17 60.28 -6.69
N ASN A 935 23.77 59.82 -7.78
CA ASN A 935 23.95 60.54 -9.05
C ASN A 935 24.96 61.71 -9.02
N ASP A 936 25.63 61.97 -7.88
CA ASP A 936 26.71 62.95 -7.77
C ASP A 936 28.07 62.28 -7.90
N VAL A 937 28.96 62.86 -8.72
CA VAL A 937 30.36 62.41 -8.82
C VAL A 937 31.13 63.01 -7.66
N LEU A 938 31.60 62.15 -6.76
CA LEU A 938 32.41 62.52 -5.61
C LEU A 938 33.90 62.54 -5.94
N GLY A 939 34.31 61.80 -6.97
CA GLY A 939 35.70 61.62 -7.37
C GLY A 939 35.85 60.65 -8.53
N VAL A 940 37.10 60.29 -8.82
CA VAL A 940 37.50 59.29 -9.82
C VAL A 940 38.59 58.44 -9.20
N ILE A 941 38.52 57.13 -9.42
CA ILE A 941 39.61 56.22 -9.14
C ILE A 941 40.26 55.83 -10.45
N ASN A 942 41.59 55.83 -10.46
CA ASN A 942 42.40 55.62 -11.65
C ASN A 942 43.49 54.59 -11.36
N VAL A 943 43.64 53.64 -12.27
CA VAL A 943 44.70 52.62 -12.24
C VAL A 943 45.51 52.69 -13.52
N GLU A 944 46.83 52.65 -13.39
CA GLU A 944 47.78 52.74 -14.49
C GLU A 944 48.76 51.56 -14.47
N SER A 945 49.13 51.07 -15.66
CA SER A 945 50.16 50.04 -15.84
C SER A 945 51.20 50.45 -16.89
N GLU A 946 52.43 49.98 -16.72
CA GLU A 946 53.52 50.09 -17.69
C GLU A 946 53.40 49.08 -18.85
N GLN A 947 52.45 48.14 -18.79
CA GLN A 947 52.14 47.22 -19.89
C GLN A 947 50.98 47.75 -20.75
N PRO A 948 51.06 47.66 -22.10
CA PRO A 948 49.91 47.93 -22.94
C PRO A 948 48.83 46.84 -22.73
N ASP A 949 47.56 47.23 -22.85
CA ASP A 949 46.37 46.37 -22.73
C ASP A 949 46.29 45.58 -21.41
N ALA A 950 46.77 46.16 -20.30
CA ALA A 950 46.82 45.48 -19.01
C ALA A 950 45.44 45.24 -18.35
N TYR A 951 44.39 45.96 -18.78
CA TYR A 951 43.08 45.93 -18.15
C TYR A 951 42.01 45.33 -19.07
N THR A 952 41.18 44.46 -18.51
CA THR A 952 40.07 43.75 -19.17
C THR A 952 38.71 44.42 -18.90
N GLU A 953 37.64 43.92 -19.52
CA GLU A 953 36.27 44.35 -19.18
C GLU A 953 35.87 43.92 -17.76
N ASN A 954 36.37 42.77 -17.30
CA ASN A 954 36.14 42.30 -15.94
C ASN A 954 36.79 43.25 -14.91
N ASP A 955 37.98 43.79 -15.22
CA ASP A 955 38.64 44.79 -14.36
C ASP A 955 37.83 46.10 -14.29
N GLU A 956 37.21 46.51 -15.41
CA GLU A 956 36.33 47.68 -15.47
C GLU A 956 35.07 47.50 -14.61
N GLU A 957 34.41 46.35 -14.68
CA GLU A 957 33.23 46.02 -13.87
C GLU A 957 33.59 45.90 -12.38
N MET A 958 34.70 45.22 -12.08
CA MET A 958 35.22 45.04 -10.73
C MET A 958 35.56 46.39 -10.08
N LEU A 959 36.33 47.24 -10.79
CA LEU A 959 36.72 48.55 -10.31
C LEU A 959 35.51 49.50 -10.23
N GLY A 960 34.54 49.38 -11.15
CA GLY A 960 33.26 50.10 -11.08
C GLY A 960 32.45 49.77 -9.83
N THR A 961 32.35 48.49 -9.48
CA THR A 961 31.69 48.01 -8.25
C THR A 961 32.39 48.54 -7.00
N LEU A 962 33.73 48.49 -6.96
CA LEU A 962 34.51 49.09 -5.89
C LEU A 962 34.31 50.61 -5.82
N GLY A 963 34.26 51.29 -6.98
CA GLY A 963 34.04 52.72 -7.08
C GLY A 963 32.72 53.15 -6.46
N GLY A 964 31.64 52.38 -6.67
CA GLY A 964 30.34 52.60 -6.03
C GLY A 964 30.41 52.44 -4.50
N ASN A 965 31.06 51.38 -4.01
CA ASN A 965 31.21 51.13 -2.57
C ASN A 965 32.08 52.20 -1.90
N LEU A 966 33.18 52.60 -2.52
CA LEU A 966 34.06 53.68 -2.04
C LEU A 966 33.32 55.02 -2.06
N ALA A 967 32.52 55.31 -3.09
CA ALA A 967 31.70 56.52 -3.11
C ALA A 967 30.74 56.60 -1.92
N ALA A 968 30.14 55.47 -1.52
CA ALA A 968 29.29 55.41 -0.33
C ALA A 968 30.09 55.65 0.97
N ILE A 969 31.29 55.08 1.09
CA ILE A 969 32.19 55.30 2.24
C ILE A 969 32.59 56.78 2.32
N ILE A 970 33.00 57.38 1.20
CA ILE A 970 33.38 58.81 1.11
C ILE A 970 32.19 59.70 1.48
N ALA A 971 30.99 59.41 0.96
CA ALA A 971 29.78 60.16 1.29
C ALA A 971 29.48 60.11 2.80
N ASN A 972 29.57 58.92 3.40
CA ASN A 972 29.31 58.74 4.83
C ASN A 972 30.38 59.43 5.70
N ALA A 973 31.65 59.35 5.32
CA ALA A 973 32.74 60.02 6.04
C ALA A 973 32.59 61.54 6.01
N ARG A 974 32.31 62.13 4.83
CA ARG A 974 32.04 63.57 4.68
C ARG A 974 30.82 64.02 5.50
N LEU A 975 29.75 63.21 5.51
CA LEU A 975 28.56 63.50 6.31
C LEU A 975 28.88 63.47 7.81
N LEU A 976 29.66 62.49 8.28
CA LEU A 976 30.09 62.41 9.67
C LEU A 976 30.97 63.60 10.08
N GLU A 977 31.90 64.03 9.23
CA GLU A 977 32.71 65.22 9.46
C GLU A 977 31.86 66.48 9.53
N GLN A 978 30.89 66.64 8.64
CA GLN A 978 29.97 67.78 8.66
C GLN A 978 29.11 67.80 9.94
N ILE A 979 28.59 66.64 10.36
CA ILE A 979 27.84 66.50 11.62
C ILE A 979 28.72 66.84 12.83
N ARG A 980 29.98 66.36 12.85
CA ARG A 980 30.95 66.68 13.91
C ARG A 980 31.26 68.18 13.97
N ALA A 981 31.58 68.78 12.83
CA ALA A 981 31.88 70.21 12.74
C ALA A 981 30.68 71.08 13.15
N GLN A 982 29.46 70.67 12.78
CA GLN A 982 28.24 71.33 13.22
C GLN A 982 28.03 71.18 14.74
N SER A 983 28.20 69.97 15.28
CA SER A 983 28.07 69.70 16.72
C SER A 983 29.09 70.50 17.55
N ASP A 984 30.34 70.59 17.08
CA ASP A 984 31.39 71.38 17.73
C ASP A 984 31.08 72.87 17.68
N ARG A 985 30.53 73.37 16.56
CA ARG A 985 30.07 74.76 16.43
C ARG A 985 28.91 75.06 17.38
N GLU A 986 27.93 74.17 17.49
CA GLU A 986 26.79 74.32 18.42
C GLU A 986 27.25 74.29 19.87
N ARG A 987 28.16 73.38 20.24
CA ARG A 987 28.78 73.32 21.57
C ARG A 987 29.50 74.63 21.90
N LEU A 988 30.29 75.16 20.96
CA LEU A 988 31.02 76.43 21.14
C LEU A 988 30.05 77.60 21.36
N ILE A 989 28.97 77.70 20.58
CA ILE A 989 27.94 78.73 20.75
C ILE A 989 27.27 78.61 22.12
N HIS A 990 26.92 77.40 22.54
CA HIS A 990 26.29 77.14 23.83
C HIS A 990 27.21 77.52 25.01
N ASP A 991 28.49 77.15 24.94
CA ASP A 991 29.49 77.49 25.97
C ASP A 991 29.71 79.00 26.09
N VAL A 992 29.82 79.71 24.97
CA VAL A 992 29.93 81.18 24.95
C VAL A 992 28.69 81.83 25.54
N THR A 993 27.50 81.38 25.13
CA THR A 993 26.21 81.89 25.63
C THR A 993 26.08 81.68 27.14
N ASN A 994 26.47 80.51 27.64
CA ASN A 994 26.43 80.20 29.08
C ASN A 994 27.42 81.06 29.88
N LYS A 995 28.63 81.30 29.38
CA LYS A 995 29.60 82.19 30.02
C LYS A 995 29.07 83.62 30.13
N ILE A 996 28.44 84.12 29.06
CA ILE A 996 27.80 85.44 29.05
C ILE A 996 26.66 85.49 30.08
N ARG A 997 25.78 84.46 30.10
CA ARG A 997 24.60 84.42 30.98
C ARG A 997 24.93 84.29 32.47
N ARG A 998 26.09 83.74 32.83
CA ARG A 998 26.52 83.59 34.24
C ARG A 998 26.92 84.90 34.91
N SER A 999 27.16 85.96 34.13
CA SER A 999 27.49 87.27 34.67
C SER A 999 26.22 88.09 34.88
N THR A 1000 26.07 88.69 36.07
CA THR A 1000 24.92 89.53 36.44
C THR A 1000 25.23 91.03 36.39
N ASP A 1001 26.48 91.39 36.09
CA ASP A 1001 26.95 92.77 35.96
C ASP A 1001 27.09 93.15 34.48
N ILE A 1002 26.49 94.26 34.07
CA ILE A 1002 26.45 94.67 32.67
C ILE A 1002 27.85 94.91 32.09
N GLN A 1003 28.80 95.43 32.89
CA GLN A 1003 30.18 95.61 32.40
C GLN A 1003 30.87 94.28 32.17
N SER A 1004 30.68 93.33 33.08
CA SER A 1004 31.21 91.98 32.99
C SER A 1004 30.60 91.18 31.83
N ILE A 1005 29.30 91.34 31.56
CA ILE A 1005 28.61 90.80 30.38
C ILE A 1005 29.24 91.37 29.11
N LEU A 1006 29.38 92.70 29.00
CA LEU A 1006 29.93 93.35 27.81
C LEU A 1006 31.40 92.98 27.57
N MET A 1007 32.23 92.95 28.63
CA MET A 1007 33.62 92.51 28.56
C MET A 1007 33.74 91.05 28.12
N THR A 1008 32.97 90.15 28.75
CA THR A 1008 32.99 88.72 28.42
C THR A 1008 32.50 88.49 27.00
N THR A 1009 31.44 89.20 26.58
CA THR A 1009 30.91 89.12 25.22
C THR A 1009 31.92 89.62 24.19
N ALA A 1010 32.56 90.77 24.43
CA ALA A 1010 33.57 91.31 23.54
C ALA A 1010 34.79 90.36 23.43
N SER A 1011 35.25 89.81 24.54
CA SER A 1011 36.36 88.86 24.60
C SER A 1011 36.05 87.56 23.85
N GLU A 1012 34.88 86.95 24.11
CA GLU A 1012 34.50 85.70 23.47
C GLU A 1012 34.17 85.89 21.98
N ILE A 1013 33.56 87.00 21.56
CA ILE A 1013 33.38 87.32 20.13
C ILE A 1013 34.73 87.49 19.45
N THR A 1014 35.67 88.22 20.05
CA THR A 1014 37.03 88.37 19.51
C THR A 1014 37.70 87.01 19.32
N ARG A 1015 37.61 86.13 20.34
CA ARG A 1015 38.18 84.79 20.32
C ARG A 1015 37.55 83.88 19.27
N VAL A 1016 36.22 83.89 19.14
CA VAL A 1016 35.48 82.99 18.24
C VAL A 1016 35.56 83.46 16.79
N THR A 1017 35.54 84.76 16.53
CA THR A 1017 35.58 85.31 15.17
C THR A 1017 37.00 85.52 14.65
N GLY A 1018 38.01 85.47 15.52
CA GLY A 1018 39.39 85.82 15.17
C GLY A 1018 39.57 87.30 14.82
N ALA A 1019 38.61 88.16 15.18
CA ALA A 1019 38.69 89.59 14.91
C ALA A 1019 39.86 90.21 15.69
N ASN A 1020 40.56 91.15 15.07
CA ASN A 1020 41.66 91.87 15.73
C ASN A 1020 41.18 92.86 16.81
N PHE A 1021 39.92 93.31 16.73
CA PHE A 1021 39.31 94.22 17.70
C PHE A 1021 37.79 94.04 17.69
N THR A 1022 37.18 94.03 18.88
CA THR A 1022 35.71 94.01 19.05
C THR A 1022 35.29 95.19 19.92
N LYS A 1023 34.34 96.00 19.42
CA LYS A 1023 33.71 97.10 20.18
C LYS A 1023 32.23 96.80 20.34
N ILE A 1024 31.73 96.86 21.57
CA ILE A 1024 30.30 96.84 21.86
C ILE A 1024 29.89 98.25 22.28
N GLU A 1025 28.93 98.84 21.55
CA GLU A 1025 28.40 100.16 21.85
C GLU A 1025 26.95 100.04 22.33
N VAL A 1026 26.71 100.33 23.60
CA VAL A 1026 25.36 100.37 24.18
C VAL A 1026 24.87 101.81 24.07
N LYS A 1027 23.94 102.08 23.16
CA LYS A 1027 23.32 103.39 23.02
C LYS A 1027 22.07 103.44 23.90
N PRO A 1028 21.91 104.43 24.81
CA PRO A 1028 20.63 104.66 25.46
C PRO A 1028 19.60 105.04 24.40
N MET A 1029 18.46 104.36 24.38
CA MET A 1029 17.32 104.73 23.53
C MET A 1029 16.92 106.17 23.84
N SER A 1030 16.71 106.99 22.81
CA SER A 1030 16.10 108.30 22.98
C SER A 1030 14.62 108.13 23.37
N ASN A 1031 14.07 109.08 24.14
CA ASN A 1031 12.67 109.01 24.62
C ASN A 1031 11.63 108.95 23.47
N ASP A 1032 12.00 109.36 22.26
CA ASP A 1032 11.12 109.26 21.08
C ASP A 1032 11.09 107.84 20.50
N GLU A 1033 12.20 107.10 20.54
CA GLU A 1033 12.27 105.70 20.08
C GLU A 1033 11.66 104.71 21.11
N ALA A 1034 11.66 105.06 22.40
CA ALA A 1034 11.04 104.24 23.45
C ALA A 1034 9.50 104.22 23.40
N LYS A 1035 8.88 105.19 22.71
CA LYS A 1035 7.42 105.22 22.49
C LYS A 1035 6.96 104.42 21.26
N GLU A 1036 7.84 104.14 20.31
CA GLU A 1036 7.53 103.30 19.14
C GLU A 1036 7.82 101.80 19.36
N ALA A 1037 8.58 101.45 20.41
CA ALA A 1037 8.93 100.06 20.76
C ALA A 1037 8.17 99.48 21.96
N SER A 1038 7.24 100.25 22.54
CA SER A 1038 6.16 99.77 23.42
C SER A 1038 4.90 99.56 22.60
#